data_AF-A0A182P224-F1
#
_entry.id   AF-A0A182P224-F1
#
_cell.length_a   1.000
_cell.length_b   1.000
_cell.length_c   1.000
_cell.angle_alpha   90.00
_cell.angle_beta   90.00
_cell.angle_gamma   90.00
#
_symmetry.space_group_name_H-M   'P 1'
#
loop_
_entity.id
_entity.type
_entity.pdbx_description
1 polymer ?
#
loop_
_entity_poly.entity_id
_entity_poly.type
_entity_poly.pdbx_seq_one_letter_code
_entity_poly.pdbx_strand_id
1 'polypeptide(L)'
;MAFSIVTLIVLSLLQCITAEPRPEFALSAPVPGKSRVQLAATEANNIISLIGTSTVDFTIRHTTLELLPKVFQIVKSVATDFQTLGTTVVTSITTLASDTSGNVDVVFGDAIQAVQQASAYADDQLPGLTQPLVQLIGTALNEKFEDSFKHIGKALLAIEGILNELKTGAQNALAAAGNNAAVTSTIISKNLKRSMITDLVKALQLLRGTVPVLKYTVDSTIEGIAIADQYMVDLEAAVTNAIGEKSSIAADMDGIIRSINSDITGTMATIGDDIGKLQSSFPTLTKVAAATSGPKILTALGDFLANLSELDAKTPTIQTVLNSLKNSVLDVYAIASPLFIIDESYLVDALITTLISNDNYSQYCFYKYKELFYTLLETVSIEARECVDKEVQRLDYFRETIDLMLDLLFYDYEDISGDLTVCNGINDAANLEECVSLLADIYTKLEEAFGDMFALGYDAIERETTPQDESGLAMMRLLAFALCVQSLSQLLPSAHAKPDFGLKLPIKSSGKVSAAVLNAQNVLVAADDNTPFTAEVNFKGLQELANIMTRVATELVSVGNELVPIVTNLVTDVSGDVGAVFTTVFDKITATKEAITTKLPVAIDQIKELFKNNFSSENLDYIPNQLNDGFRRVRLGLDDLAAKLQALKTAIAAAETEASGAGELTDALVKKHVKPAFVYDVVFSINQLKAYLPVIKYTIDSTLENINLADDYLKLVQEGVANADEASKKAIDSVKSVTDAITKEVKDDFTSLNNQFQNTENEVETLTKINQANYFINLVGVLSSFSESFYKLETERYPSLETQLEALIDTLSKALSGEGASGQLSSPLLDSLILTVIENGKYAQFCFYKYLELVFGLLTSLVDSSRQCLDKEISRLQYLQETLALIRDIFAYDFESLSTELAICDMITNTDKLNQCVQKLTEFYHELAITFGLKVQYMFELIETESVASTNRFLICIELVKLNLIEFTETGLINDIRECAKDGPTADD
;
A
#
# COMPACT_ATOMS: atom_id res chain seq x y z
N MET A 1 -25.99 -1.61 26.29
CA MET A 1 -26.31 -1.96 27.69
C MET A 1 -25.53 -1.01 28.59
N ALA A 2 -26.21 -0.11 29.29
CA ALA A 2 -25.59 0.92 30.11
C ALA A 2 -25.26 0.36 31.50
N PHE A 3 -23.98 0.04 31.73
CA PHE A 3 -23.48 -0.17 33.08
C PHE A 3 -23.20 1.19 33.71
N SER A 4 -23.83 1.45 34.88
CA SER A 4 -23.71 2.72 35.60
C SER A 4 -22.27 2.93 36.10
N ILE A 5 -21.72 4.12 35.86
CA ILE A 5 -20.42 4.62 36.32
C ILE A 5 -20.19 4.40 37.83
N VAL A 6 -21.27 4.35 38.63
CA VAL A 6 -21.21 4.05 40.06
C VAL A 6 -20.77 2.60 40.34
N THR A 7 -21.08 1.66 39.44
CA THR A 7 -20.62 0.26 39.55
C THR A 7 -19.14 0.12 39.19
N LEU A 8 -18.61 0.95 38.28
CA LEU A 8 -17.19 0.99 37.93
C LEU A 8 -16.34 1.60 39.06
N ILE A 9 -16.87 2.64 39.74
CA ILE A 9 -16.22 3.30 40.90
C ILE A 9 -16.21 2.38 42.13
N VAL A 10 -17.24 1.55 42.33
CA VAL A 10 -17.27 0.56 43.41
C VAL A 10 -16.35 -0.64 43.10
N LEU A 11 -16.18 -1.02 41.83
CA LEU A 11 -15.19 -2.03 41.41
C LEU A 11 -13.74 -1.53 41.52
N SER A 12 -13.47 -0.23 41.32
CA SER A 12 -12.13 0.37 41.51
C SER A 12 -11.78 0.59 42.99
N LEU A 13 -12.76 0.88 43.86
CA LEU A 13 -12.55 0.98 45.31
C LEU A 13 -12.38 -0.39 46.00
N LEU A 14 -12.97 -1.47 45.46
CA LEU A 14 -12.74 -2.84 45.96
C LEU A 14 -11.39 -3.44 45.53
N GLN A 15 -10.72 -2.89 44.51
CA GLN A 15 -9.39 -3.34 44.09
C GLN A 15 -8.26 -2.82 45.01
N CYS A 16 -8.51 -1.85 45.90
CA CYS A 16 -7.51 -1.38 46.87
C CYS A 16 -7.50 -2.15 48.21
N ILE A 17 -8.41 -3.11 48.43
CA ILE A 17 -8.49 -3.86 49.71
C ILE A 17 -8.66 -5.38 49.51
N THR A 18 -8.50 -5.88 48.29
CA THR A 18 -8.43 -7.32 48.02
C THR A 18 -6.97 -7.70 47.80
N ALA A 19 -6.45 -8.58 48.65
CA ALA A 19 -5.18 -9.25 48.42
C ALA A 19 -5.15 -9.78 46.97
N GLU A 20 -4.15 -9.35 46.19
CA GLU A 20 -3.94 -9.79 44.81
C GLU A 20 -4.03 -11.33 44.72
N PRO A 21 -4.82 -11.90 43.78
CA PRO A 21 -4.84 -13.34 43.57
C PRO A 21 -3.46 -13.81 43.05
N ARG A 22 -2.80 -14.70 43.79
CA ARG A 22 -1.54 -15.39 43.43
C ARG A 22 -1.68 -16.10 42.07
N PRO A 23 -0.79 -15.80 41.09
CA PRO A 23 0.49 -16.53 40.92
C PRO A 23 1.74 -15.70 40.51
N GLU A 24 2.98 -16.25 40.55
CA GLU A 24 4.23 -15.55 40.98
C GLU A 24 5.59 -16.00 40.32
N PHE A 25 5.74 -16.14 38.99
CA PHE A 25 7.03 -16.58 38.38
C PHE A 25 7.56 -17.92 38.96
N ALA A 26 6.65 -18.88 39.15
CA ALA A 26 6.90 -20.17 39.80
C ALA A 26 7.30 -20.09 41.28
N LEU A 27 7.13 -18.95 41.96
CA LEU A 27 7.29 -18.81 43.40
C LEU A 27 5.94 -18.94 44.14
N SER A 28 6.01 -19.12 45.47
CA SER A 28 4.82 -19.22 46.32
C SER A 28 4.34 -17.87 46.89
N ALA A 29 5.08 -16.78 46.63
CA ALA A 29 4.87 -15.46 47.25
C ALA A 29 4.91 -14.30 46.25
N PRO A 30 4.21 -13.16 46.55
CA PRO A 30 4.06 -11.97 45.71
C PRO A 30 5.33 -11.42 45.07
N VAL A 31 5.39 -11.45 43.73
CA VAL A 31 6.35 -10.74 42.87
C VAL A 31 5.68 -9.46 42.35
N PRO A 32 6.12 -8.27 42.81
CA PRO A 32 5.54 -7.00 42.36
C PRO A 32 5.70 -6.77 40.85
N GLY A 33 4.64 -6.29 40.19
CA GLY A 33 4.68 -5.86 38.79
C GLY A 33 4.27 -6.90 37.74
N LYS A 34 3.75 -8.08 38.15
CA LYS A 34 3.34 -9.16 37.23
C LYS A 34 2.30 -8.74 36.17
N SER A 35 1.34 -7.92 36.55
CA SER A 35 0.25 -7.46 35.65
C SER A 35 0.80 -6.66 34.48
N ARG A 36 1.94 -5.98 34.68
CA ARG A 36 2.65 -5.24 33.63
C ARG A 36 3.27 -6.17 32.60
N VAL A 37 3.86 -7.27 33.04
CA VAL A 37 4.44 -8.29 32.14
C VAL A 37 3.32 -8.95 31.34
N GLN A 38 2.21 -9.30 31.98
CA GLN A 38 1.04 -9.87 31.27
C GLN A 38 0.46 -8.88 30.25
N LEU A 39 0.35 -7.59 30.60
CA LEU A 39 -0.11 -6.56 29.67
C LEU A 39 0.83 -6.41 28.48
N ALA A 40 2.13 -6.24 28.72
CA ALA A 40 3.13 -6.11 27.65
C ALA A 40 3.20 -7.35 26.74
N ALA A 41 3.10 -8.55 27.32
CA ALA A 41 3.04 -9.79 26.54
C ALA A 41 1.75 -9.89 25.72
N THR A 42 0.62 -9.43 26.25
CA THR A 42 -0.66 -9.38 25.53
C THR A 42 -0.61 -8.39 24.37
N GLU A 43 -0.06 -7.20 24.58
CA GLU A 43 0.12 -6.19 23.53
C GLU A 43 1.05 -6.69 22.42
N ALA A 44 2.16 -7.35 22.77
CA ALA A 44 3.04 -7.99 21.81
C ALA A 44 2.30 -9.10 21.04
N ASN A 45 1.52 -9.94 21.72
CA ASN A 45 0.73 -10.99 21.08
C ASN A 45 -0.32 -10.44 20.11
N ASN A 46 -0.96 -9.31 20.44
CA ASN A 46 -1.96 -8.69 19.57
C ASN A 46 -1.34 -8.36 18.21
N ILE A 47 -0.12 -7.81 18.16
CA ILE A 47 0.57 -7.52 16.89
C ILE A 47 1.05 -8.82 16.21
N ILE A 48 1.66 -9.74 16.95
CA ILE A 48 2.19 -11.00 16.40
C ILE A 48 1.08 -11.85 15.77
N SER A 49 -0.10 -11.88 16.39
CA SER A 49 -1.23 -12.67 15.90
C SER A 49 -1.79 -12.20 14.54
N LEU A 50 -1.44 -10.97 14.11
CA LEU A 50 -1.90 -10.36 12.87
C LEU A 50 -0.92 -10.54 11.70
N ILE A 51 0.23 -11.21 11.91
CA ILE A 51 1.25 -11.39 10.87
C ILE A 51 0.77 -12.33 9.76
N GLY A 52 0.17 -13.47 10.12
CA GLY A 52 -0.37 -14.44 9.14
C GLY A 52 -1.74 -14.08 8.59
N THR A 53 -2.35 -12.98 9.04
CA THR A 53 -3.58 -12.44 8.46
C THR A 53 -3.23 -11.39 7.41
N SER A 54 -3.53 -11.68 6.15
CA SER A 54 -3.38 -10.69 5.09
C SER A 54 -4.47 -9.64 5.16
N THR A 55 -4.12 -8.39 4.84
CA THR A 55 -5.07 -7.30 4.63
C THR A 55 -5.91 -7.45 3.35
N VAL A 56 -5.47 -8.29 2.41
CA VAL A 56 -6.14 -8.52 1.13
C VAL A 56 -6.62 -9.97 1.05
N ASP A 57 -7.94 -10.18 0.94
CA ASP A 57 -8.51 -11.49 0.66
C ASP A 57 -8.59 -11.69 -0.86
N PHE A 58 -7.70 -12.51 -1.42
CA PHE A 58 -7.78 -12.92 -2.82
C PHE A 58 -7.29 -14.35 -3.04
N THR A 59 -7.77 -14.94 -4.12
CA THR A 59 -7.27 -16.21 -4.64
C THR A 59 -6.56 -15.93 -5.95
N ILE A 60 -5.36 -16.47 -6.11
CA ILE A 60 -4.63 -16.40 -7.38
C ILE A 60 -5.46 -17.11 -8.44
N ARG A 61 -5.93 -16.36 -9.43
CA ARG A 61 -6.71 -16.85 -10.56
C ARG A 61 -5.80 -17.30 -11.68
N HIS A 62 -4.72 -16.55 -11.91
CA HIS A 62 -3.76 -16.84 -12.97
C HIS A 62 -2.69 -17.81 -12.49
N THR A 63 -2.98 -19.10 -12.56
CA THR A 63 -2.11 -20.16 -12.03
C THR A 63 -1.07 -20.69 -13.02
N THR A 64 -1.16 -20.30 -14.30
CA THR A 64 -0.19 -20.72 -15.32
C THR A 64 1.16 -20.04 -15.15
N LEU A 65 1.16 -18.80 -14.61
CA LEU A 65 2.38 -18.13 -14.17
C LEU A 65 2.81 -18.66 -12.79
N GLU A 66 3.63 -19.71 -12.77
CA GLU A 66 4.10 -20.36 -11.53
C GLU A 66 4.85 -19.44 -10.56
N LEU A 67 5.30 -18.27 -11.02
CA LEU A 67 5.99 -17.26 -10.21
C LEU A 67 5.12 -16.77 -9.05
N LEU A 68 3.86 -16.39 -9.31
CA LEU A 68 2.98 -15.81 -8.28
C LEU A 68 2.68 -16.79 -7.14
N PRO A 69 2.24 -18.05 -7.40
CA PRO A 69 2.01 -19.03 -6.34
C PRO A 69 3.27 -19.36 -5.53
N LYS A 70 4.45 -19.43 -6.16
CA LYS A 70 5.72 -19.74 -5.48
C LYS A 70 6.10 -18.65 -4.49
N VAL A 71 6.08 -17.38 -4.92
CA VAL A 71 6.40 -16.24 -4.05
C VAL A 71 5.37 -16.13 -2.93
N PHE A 72 4.07 -16.27 -3.26
CA PHE A 72 2.98 -16.24 -2.26
C PHE A 72 3.16 -17.31 -1.17
N GLN A 73 3.51 -18.54 -1.55
CA GLN A 73 3.74 -19.64 -0.60
C GLN A 73 4.93 -19.36 0.32
N ILE A 74 6.04 -18.82 -0.20
CA ILE A 74 7.21 -18.49 0.61
C ILE A 74 6.85 -17.39 1.63
N VAL A 75 6.26 -16.29 1.17
CA VAL A 75 5.85 -15.17 2.05
C VAL A 75 4.89 -15.63 3.13
N LYS A 76 3.89 -16.46 2.77
CA LYS A 76 2.92 -17.01 3.73
C LYS A 76 3.57 -17.97 4.73
N SER A 77 4.56 -18.75 4.30
CA SER A 77 5.29 -19.66 5.20
C SER A 77 6.09 -18.86 6.23
N VAL A 78 6.84 -17.83 5.80
CA VAL A 78 7.58 -16.95 6.70
C VAL A 78 6.65 -16.30 7.74
N ALA A 79 5.50 -15.78 7.29
CA ALA A 79 4.50 -15.17 8.15
C ALA A 79 3.92 -16.17 9.18
N THR A 80 3.56 -17.37 8.74
CA THR A 80 2.92 -18.41 9.57
C THR A 80 3.89 -18.99 10.59
N ASP A 81 5.12 -19.26 10.18
CA ASP A 81 6.15 -19.86 11.04
C ASP A 81 6.51 -18.90 12.17
N PHE A 82 6.78 -17.63 11.85
CA PHE A 82 7.09 -16.64 12.89
C PHE A 82 5.88 -16.30 13.75
N GLN A 83 4.66 -16.20 13.20
CA GLN A 83 3.46 -16.03 14.03
C GLN A 83 3.35 -17.13 15.08
N THR A 84 3.56 -18.39 14.68
CA THR A 84 3.48 -19.54 15.58
C THR A 84 4.55 -19.47 16.67
N LEU A 85 5.79 -19.18 16.30
CA LEU A 85 6.92 -19.07 17.24
C LEU A 85 6.76 -17.88 18.17
N GLY A 86 6.44 -16.70 17.65
CA GLY A 86 6.22 -15.48 18.41
C GLY A 86 5.05 -15.61 19.39
N THR A 87 3.93 -16.19 18.98
CA THR A 87 2.79 -16.48 19.88
C THR A 87 3.19 -17.46 20.98
N THR A 88 4.04 -18.45 20.67
CA THR A 88 4.57 -19.39 21.68
C THR A 88 5.44 -18.67 22.71
N VAL A 89 6.30 -17.75 22.28
CA VAL A 89 7.12 -16.90 23.18
C VAL A 89 6.24 -16.12 24.16
N VAL A 90 5.31 -15.31 23.67
CA VAL A 90 4.48 -14.45 24.54
C VAL A 90 3.51 -15.26 25.42
N THR A 91 3.02 -16.40 24.93
CA THR A 91 2.17 -17.32 25.72
C THR A 91 2.96 -17.99 26.85
N SER A 92 4.21 -18.42 26.57
CA SER A 92 5.08 -19.01 27.60
C SER A 92 5.45 -18.00 28.69
N ILE A 93 5.71 -16.74 28.32
CA ILE A 93 5.99 -15.65 29.29
C ILE A 93 4.74 -15.30 30.11
N THR A 94 3.56 -15.27 29.48
CA THR A 94 2.28 -15.06 30.19
C THR A 94 2.00 -16.19 31.18
N THR A 95 2.29 -17.43 30.78
CA THR A 95 2.18 -18.61 31.64
C THR A 95 3.16 -18.54 32.80
N LEU A 96 4.42 -18.20 32.53
CA LEU A 96 5.46 -17.99 33.54
C LEU A 96 5.04 -16.93 34.57
N ALA A 97 4.58 -15.76 34.12
CA ALA A 97 4.08 -14.69 35.00
C ALA A 97 2.89 -15.13 35.86
N SER A 98 2.20 -16.19 35.46
CA SER A 98 1.00 -16.75 36.10
C SER A 98 1.24 -18.12 36.77
N ASP A 99 2.48 -18.56 36.96
CA ASP A 99 2.76 -19.87 37.56
C ASP A 99 3.04 -19.78 39.08
N THR A 100 2.57 -20.77 39.86
CA THR A 100 2.82 -20.93 41.31
C THR A 100 3.32 -22.32 41.69
N SER A 101 3.76 -23.11 40.72
CA SER A 101 4.08 -24.52 40.93
C SER A 101 5.23 -24.76 41.90
N GLY A 102 6.08 -23.76 42.16
CA GLY A 102 7.35 -23.93 42.87
C GLY A 102 8.46 -24.46 41.97
N ASN A 103 8.16 -24.79 40.71
CA ASN A 103 9.08 -25.46 39.79
C ASN A 103 9.78 -24.44 38.86
N VAL A 104 10.64 -23.62 39.47
CA VAL A 104 11.38 -22.55 38.77
C VAL A 104 12.13 -23.06 37.54
N ASP A 105 12.79 -24.22 37.64
CA ASP A 105 13.62 -24.73 36.54
C ASP A 105 12.84 -25.09 35.29
N VAL A 106 11.68 -25.72 35.46
CA VAL A 106 10.82 -26.12 34.34
C VAL A 106 10.16 -24.90 33.71
N VAL A 107 9.49 -24.07 34.49
CA VAL A 107 8.65 -22.99 33.92
C VAL A 107 9.49 -21.89 33.27
N PHE A 108 10.64 -21.51 33.86
CA PHE A 108 11.58 -20.64 33.16
C PHE A 108 12.26 -21.37 31.99
N GLY A 109 12.53 -22.67 32.11
CA GLY A 109 13.10 -23.48 31.04
C GLY A 109 12.22 -23.47 29.79
N ASP A 110 10.91 -23.65 29.95
CA ASP A 110 9.93 -23.62 28.87
C ASP A 110 9.89 -22.24 28.17
N ALA A 111 9.88 -21.15 28.95
CA ALA A 111 9.88 -19.80 28.39
C ALA A 111 11.20 -19.45 27.66
N ILE A 112 12.34 -19.81 28.23
CA ILE A 112 13.66 -19.62 27.60
C ILE A 112 13.74 -20.46 26.31
N GLN A 113 13.27 -21.71 26.34
CA GLN A 113 13.27 -22.58 25.17
C GLN A 113 12.41 -22.01 24.03
N ALA A 114 11.23 -21.45 24.34
CA ALA A 114 10.39 -20.80 23.34
C ALA A 114 11.11 -19.63 22.65
N VAL A 115 11.83 -18.80 23.43
CA VAL A 115 12.62 -17.68 22.88
C VAL A 115 13.77 -18.20 22.02
N GLN A 116 14.51 -19.22 22.48
CA GLN A 116 15.60 -19.83 21.72
C GLN A 116 15.13 -20.42 20.38
N GLN A 117 13.97 -21.07 20.36
CA GLN A 117 13.39 -21.60 19.12
C GLN A 117 13.01 -20.49 18.14
N ALA A 118 12.44 -19.38 18.64
CA ALA A 118 12.13 -18.22 17.81
C ALA A 118 13.40 -17.53 17.28
N SER A 119 14.45 -17.42 18.09
CA SER A 119 15.75 -16.86 17.67
C SER A 119 16.42 -17.76 16.61
N ALA A 120 16.46 -19.07 16.84
CA ALA A 120 17.09 -20.02 15.91
C ALA A 120 16.40 -20.07 14.54
N TYR A 121 15.10 -19.74 14.45
CA TYR A 121 14.39 -19.68 13.18
C TYR A 121 15.04 -18.70 12.19
N ALA A 122 15.45 -17.52 12.67
CA ALA A 122 16.06 -16.49 11.83
C ALA A 122 17.39 -16.96 11.20
N ASP A 123 18.20 -17.71 11.95
CA ASP A 123 19.53 -18.16 11.51
C ASP A 123 19.49 -19.50 10.75
N ASP A 124 18.63 -20.43 11.17
CA ASP A 124 18.65 -21.81 10.69
C ASP A 124 17.62 -22.10 9.59
N GLN A 125 16.43 -21.51 9.67
CA GLN A 125 15.28 -21.89 8.83
C GLN A 125 14.94 -20.83 7.77
N LEU A 126 14.92 -19.55 8.17
CA LEU A 126 14.58 -18.45 7.28
C LEU A 126 15.44 -18.43 6.00
N PRO A 127 16.78 -18.58 6.03
CA PRO A 127 17.57 -18.56 4.81
C PRO A 127 17.19 -19.68 3.84
N GLY A 128 16.84 -20.87 4.34
CA GLY A 128 16.36 -21.97 3.52
C GLY A 128 15.01 -21.69 2.84
N LEU A 129 14.15 -20.92 3.49
CA LEU A 129 12.84 -20.52 2.97
C LEU A 129 12.92 -19.36 1.97
N THR A 130 13.77 -18.37 2.22
CA THR A 130 13.84 -17.13 1.42
C THR A 130 14.85 -17.19 0.28
N GLN A 131 15.89 -18.04 0.35
CA GLN A 131 16.88 -18.16 -0.72
C GLN A 131 16.31 -18.42 -2.13
N PRO A 132 15.23 -19.23 -2.29
CA PRO A 132 14.58 -19.38 -3.60
C PRO A 132 14.07 -18.05 -4.20
N LEU A 133 13.74 -17.05 -3.37
CA LEU A 133 13.30 -15.73 -3.84
C LEU A 133 14.39 -15.04 -4.67
N VAL A 134 15.66 -15.21 -4.34
CA VAL A 134 16.78 -14.58 -5.04
C VAL A 134 16.80 -14.96 -6.53
N GLN A 135 16.50 -16.23 -6.83
CA GLN A 135 16.43 -16.71 -8.21
C GLN A 135 15.14 -16.30 -8.92
N LEU A 136 14.05 -16.15 -8.17
CA LEU A 136 12.74 -15.84 -8.73
C LEU A 136 12.57 -14.34 -9.01
N ILE A 137 12.98 -13.49 -8.08
CA ILE A 137 12.60 -12.06 -8.06
C ILE A 137 13.72 -11.10 -7.62
N GLY A 138 14.94 -11.59 -7.43
CA GLY A 138 16.07 -10.79 -6.96
C GLY A 138 16.18 -10.71 -5.43
N THR A 139 17.04 -9.82 -4.91
CA THR A 139 17.45 -9.82 -3.50
C THR A 139 16.59 -8.96 -2.59
N ALA A 140 15.86 -7.98 -3.12
CA ALA A 140 15.19 -6.94 -2.32
C ALA A 140 14.24 -7.51 -1.25
N LEU A 141 13.36 -8.46 -1.61
CA LEU A 141 12.44 -9.08 -0.64
C LEU A 141 13.20 -9.91 0.42
N ASN A 142 14.26 -10.60 0.02
CA ASN A 142 15.09 -11.36 0.95
C ASN A 142 15.77 -10.43 1.96
N GLU A 143 16.35 -9.32 1.50
CA GLU A 143 16.98 -8.30 2.35
C GLU A 143 15.99 -7.71 3.36
N LYS A 144 14.74 -7.45 2.95
CA LYS A 144 13.68 -6.97 3.86
C LYS A 144 13.31 -7.99 4.93
N PHE A 145 13.26 -9.28 4.59
CA PHE A 145 13.05 -10.34 5.59
C PHE A 145 14.24 -10.41 6.55
N GLU A 146 15.48 -10.45 6.03
CA GLU A 146 16.69 -10.48 6.85
C GLU A 146 16.76 -9.29 7.83
N ASP A 147 16.49 -8.07 7.37
CA ASP A 147 16.44 -6.88 8.23
C ASP A 147 15.35 -7.00 9.31
N SER A 148 14.14 -7.40 8.92
CA SER A 148 13.03 -7.60 9.87
C SER A 148 13.40 -8.60 10.98
N PHE A 149 14.03 -9.73 10.61
CA PHE A 149 14.43 -10.76 11.57
C PHE A 149 15.68 -10.39 12.37
N LYS A 150 16.57 -9.53 11.86
CA LYS A 150 17.68 -8.95 12.63
C LYS A 150 17.15 -8.13 13.81
N HIS A 151 16.11 -7.32 13.59
CA HIS A 151 15.47 -6.51 14.65
C HIS A 151 14.70 -7.35 15.66
N ILE A 152 13.88 -8.28 15.17
CA ILE A 152 13.17 -9.24 16.02
C ILE A 152 14.18 -10.06 16.85
N GLY A 153 15.27 -10.51 16.25
CA GLY A 153 16.35 -11.26 16.90
C GLY A 153 17.01 -10.46 18.03
N LYS A 154 17.31 -9.17 17.82
CA LYS A 154 17.80 -8.27 18.88
C LYS A 154 16.84 -8.24 20.08
N ALA A 155 15.52 -8.17 19.83
CA ALA A 155 14.51 -8.17 20.89
C ALA A 155 14.42 -9.52 21.64
N LEU A 156 14.44 -10.64 20.90
CA LEU A 156 14.39 -11.98 21.48
C LEU A 156 15.62 -12.27 22.36
N LEU A 157 16.82 -11.87 21.92
CA LEU A 157 18.05 -12.00 22.72
C LEU A 157 17.98 -11.20 24.02
N ALA A 158 17.39 -10.00 23.99
CA ALA A 158 17.18 -9.22 25.21
C ALA A 158 16.23 -9.94 26.19
N ILE A 159 15.11 -10.48 25.69
CA ILE A 159 14.18 -11.27 26.50
C ILE A 159 14.88 -12.49 27.11
N GLU A 160 15.66 -13.25 26.32
CA GLU A 160 16.38 -14.42 26.81
C GLU A 160 17.35 -14.08 27.95
N GLY A 161 18.14 -13.01 27.78
CA GLY A 161 19.05 -12.54 28.81
C GLY A 161 18.32 -12.23 30.13
N ILE A 162 17.22 -11.48 30.05
CA ILE A 162 16.45 -11.08 31.23
C ILE A 162 15.74 -12.27 31.89
N LEU A 163 15.23 -13.23 31.10
CA LEU A 163 14.63 -14.45 31.64
C LEU A 163 15.65 -15.31 32.40
N ASN A 164 16.89 -15.39 31.91
CA ASN A 164 17.97 -16.08 32.62
C ASN A 164 18.34 -15.38 33.95
N GLU A 165 18.37 -14.05 33.96
CA GLU A 165 18.58 -13.28 35.18
C GLU A 165 17.44 -13.49 36.19
N LEU A 166 16.18 -13.42 35.74
CA LEU A 166 15.01 -13.67 36.58
C LEU A 166 14.99 -15.10 37.12
N LYS A 167 15.35 -16.10 36.31
CA LYS A 167 15.50 -17.49 36.75
C LYS A 167 16.52 -17.60 37.88
N THR A 168 17.68 -16.99 37.70
CA THR A 168 18.74 -16.96 38.72
C THR A 168 18.26 -16.27 40.01
N GLY A 169 17.54 -15.16 39.90
CA GLY A 169 16.92 -14.47 41.03
C GLY A 169 15.91 -15.34 41.79
N ALA A 170 15.04 -16.05 41.06
CA ALA A 170 14.06 -16.97 41.65
C ALA A 170 14.72 -18.16 42.36
N GLN A 171 15.77 -18.75 41.76
CA GLN A 171 16.55 -19.82 42.40
C GLN A 171 17.24 -19.33 43.69
N ASN A 172 17.81 -18.12 43.68
CA ASN A 172 18.40 -17.51 44.87
C ASN A 172 17.37 -17.23 45.97
N ALA A 173 16.15 -16.84 45.60
CA ALA A 173 15.04 -16.66 46.54
C ALA A 173 14.65 -17.98 47.21
N LEU A 174 14.55 -19.07 46.45
CA LEU A 174 14.29 -20.41 46.99
C LEU A 174 15.42 -20.87 47.93
N ALA A 175 16.67 -20.67 47.52
CA ALA A 175 17.84 -21.03 48.33
C ALA A 175 17.88 -20.24 49.66
N ALA A 176 17.51 -18.96 49.64
CA ALA A 176 17.45 -18.11 50.82
C ALA A 176 16.31 -18.46 51.78
N ALA A 177 15.20 -19.03 51.28
CA ALA A 177 14.12 -19.56 52.11
C ALA A 177 14.47 -20.92 52.75
N GLY A 178 15.27 -21.75 52.08
CA GLY A 178 15.66 -23.08 52.56
C GLY A 178 14.53 -24.12 52.45
N ASN A 179 14.85 -25.40 52.73
CA ASN A 179 14.04 -26.56 52.34
C ASN A 179 12.60 -26.65 52.92
N ASN A 180 12.19 -25.79 53.87
CA ASN A 180 10.87 -25.85 54.53
C ASN A 180 10.29 -24.49 54.95
N ALA A 181 10.92 -23.35 54.58
CA ALA A 181 10.37 -22.03 54.94
C ALA A 181 9.61 -21.42 53.75
N ALA A 182 8.51 -20.72 54.04
CA ALA A 182 7.79 -19.97 53.02
C ALA A 182 8.68 -18.83 52.50
N VAL A 183 8.77 -18.68 51.18
CA VAL A 183 9.41 -17.51 50.57
C VAL A 183 8.66 -16.26 51.03
N THR A 184 9.33 -15.35 51.72
CA THR A 184 8.72 -14.10 52.22
C THR A 184 8.89 -12.96 51.21
N SER A 185 8.09 -11.91 51.34
CA SER A 185 8.21 -10.69 50.53
C SER A 185 9.60 -10.05 50.64
N THR A 186 10.25 -10.13 51.81
CA THR A 186 11.62 -9.65 52.03
C THR A 186 12.67 -10.48 51.28
N ILE A 187 12.46 -11.79 51.14
CA ILE A 187 13.35 -12.66 50.35
C ILE A 187 13.20 -12.36 48.86
N ILE A 188 11.96 -12.13 48.40
CA ILE A 188 11.69 -11.76 47.01
C ILE A 188 12.30 -10.41 46.68
N SER A 189 12.05 -9.36 47.47
CA SER A 189 12.56 -8.00 47.18
C SER A 189 14.09 -7.94 47.13
N LYS A 190 14.78 -8.84 47.85
CA LYS A 190 16.24 -8.97 47.83
C LYS A 190 16.79 -9.64 46.58
N ASN A 191 16.10 -10.67 46.06
CA ASN A 191 16.62 -11.53 44.98
C ASN A 191 15.97 -11.29 43.61
N LEU A 192 14.75 -10.75 43.58
CA LEU A 192 13.98 -10.38 42.40
C LEU A 192 13.65 -8.88 42.49
N LYS A 193 14.57 -8.06 41.96
CA LYS A 193 14.41 -6.61 41.99
C LYS A 193 13.34 -6.18 40.99
N ARG A 194 12.54 -5.17 41.33
CA ARG A 194 11.55 -4.55 40.42
C ARG A 194 12.15 -4.07 39.08
N SER A 195 13.45 -3.77 39.06
CA SER A 195 14.16 -3.42 37.83
C SER A 195 14.09 -4.55 36.79
N MET A 196 14.32 -5.80 37.20
CA MET A 196 14.35 -6.97 36.31
C MET A 196 12.98 -7.19 35.63
N ILE A 197 11.89 -7.00 36.38
CA ILE A 197 10.53 -7.07 35.84
C ILE A 197 10.28 -5.96 34.83
N THR A 198 10.80 -4.76 35.10
CA THR A 198 10.64 -3.64 34.16
C THR A 198 11.50 -3.81 32.92
N ASP A 199 12.69 -4.40 33.05
CA ASP A 199 13.54 -4.72 31.92
C ASP A 199 12.84 -5.76 31.02
N LEU A 200 12.16 -6.75 31.60
CA LEU A 200 11.35 -7.70 30.83
C LEU A 200 10.20 -7.01 30.08
N VAL A 201 9.50 -6.06 30.72
CA VAL A 201 8.47 -5.25 30.07
C VAL A 201 9.04 -4.47 28.89
N LYS A 202 10.20 -3.83 29.04
CA LYS A 202 10.88 -3.10 27.97
C LYS A 202 11.28 -4.02 26.81
N ALA A 203 11.77 -5.22 27.11
CA ALA A 203 12.14 -6.20 26.08
C ALA A 203 10.91 -6.73 25.33
N LEU A 204 9.77 -6.91 26.00
CA LEU A 204 8.50 -7.24 25.36
C LEU A 204 7.95 -6.09 24.49
N GLN A 205 8.09 -4.84 24.96
CA GLN A 205 7.75 -3.66 24.16
C GLN A 205 8.66 -3.52 22.93
N LEU A 206 9.96 -3.85 23.06
CA LEU A 206 10.89 -3.91 21.94
C LEU A 206 10.50 -5.01 20.94
N LEU A 207 10.10 -6.19 21.40
CA LEU A 207 9.58 -7.25 20.54
C LEU A 207 8.31 -6.78 19.82
N ARG A 208 7.35 -6.20 20.55
CA ARG A 208 6.16 -5.57 19.97
C ARG A 208 6.54 -4.57 18.88
N GLY A 209 7.58 -3.76 19.12
CA GLY A 209 7.96 -2.69 18.21
C GLY A 209 8.76 -3.09 16.98
N THR A 210 9.32 -4.30 16.95
CA THR A 210 10.12 -4.80 15.83
C THR A 210 9.31 -5.69 14.86
N VAL A 211 8.10 -6.09 15.23
CA VAL A 211 7.21 -6.92 14.40
C VAL A 211 6.52 -6.17 13.23
N PRO A 212 6.12 -4.88 13.34
CA PRO A 212 5.35 -4.22 12.28
C PRO A 212 6.03 -4.20 10.90
N VAL A 213 7.36 -4.09 10.84
CA VAL A 213 8.10 -4.14 9.56
C VAL A 213 7.99 -5.50 8.85
N LEU A 214 7.97 -6.60 9.61
CA LEU A 214 7.73 -7.93 9.04
C LEU A 214 6.31 -8.02 8.49
N LYS A 215 5.32 -7.54 9.25
CA LYS A 215 3.92 -7.51 8.81
C LYS A 215 3.77 -6.69 7.53
N TYR A 216 4.33 -5.49 7.49
CA TYR A 216 4.32 -4.65 6.29
C TYR A 216 4.97 -5.36 5.10
N THR A 217 6.14 -5.99 5.29
CA THR A 217 6.84 -6.72 4.23
C THR A 217 5.99 -7.87 3.67
N VAL A 218 5.25 -8.58 4.54
CA VAL A 218 4.31 -9.62 4.13
C VAL A 218 3.13 -9.02 3.37
N ASP A 219 2.44 -8.04 3.94
CA ASP A 219 1.21 -7.47 3.39
C ASP A 219 1.46 -6.76 2.05
N SER A 220 2.47 -5.90 1.97
CA SER A 220 2.83 -5.18 0.72
C SER A 220 3.25 -6.14 -0.40
N THR A 221 3.88 -7.27 -0.08
CA THR A 221 4.21 -8.29 -1.09
C THR A 221 2.96 -9.03 -1.56
N ILE A 222 2.07 -9.41 -0.64
CA ILE A 222 0.81 -10.07 -0.96
C ILE A 222 -0.09 -9.16 -1.81
N GLU A 223 -0.15 -7.87 -1.49
CA GLU A 223 -0.84 -6.87 -2.29
C GLU A 223 -0.24 -6.75 -3.70
N GLY A 224 1.09 -6.69 -3.83
CA GLY A 224 1.76 -6.71 -5.13
C GLY A 224 1.40 -7.95 -5.96
N ILE A 225 1.29 -9.13 -5.33
CA ILE A 225 0.84 -10.36 -6.00
C ILE A 225 -0.64 -10.26 -6.42
N ALA A 226 -1.50 -9.66 -5.60
CA ALA A 226 -2.91 -9.45 -5.95
C ALA A 226 -3.06 -8.53 -7.17
N ILE A 227 -2.30 -7.44 -7.21
CA ILE A 227 -2.25 -6.51 -8.34
C ILE A 227 -1.71 -7.21 -9.60
N ALA A 228 -0.65 -8.01 -9.47
CA ALA A 228 -0.09 -8.79 -10.58
C ALA A 228 -1.09 -9.83 -11.13
N ASP A 229 -1.80 -10.54 -10.25
CA ASP A 229 -2.83 -11.51 -10.63
C ASP A 229 -3.98 -10.83 -11.39
N GLN A 230 -4.48 -9.70 -10.88
CA GLN A 230 -5.52 -8.92 -11.56
C GLN A 230 -5.04 -8.41 -12.93
N TYR A 231 -3.80 -7.92 -13.00
CA TYR A 231 -3.20 -7.48 -14.26
C TYR A 231 -3.12 -8.61 -15.28
N MET A 232 -2.76 -9.83 -14.89
CA MET A 232 -2.72 -10.97 -15.81
C MET A 232 -4.10 -11.36 -16.34
N VAL A 233 -5.13 -11.32 -15.49
CA VAL A 233 -6.52 -11.56 -15.91
C VAL A 233 -6.98 -10.50 -16.92
N ASP A 234 -6.71 -9.23 -16.64
CA ASP A 234 -7.07 -8.13 -17.54
C ASP A 234 -6.28 -8.23 -18.86
N LEU A 235 -5.04 -8.72 -18.80
CA LEU A 235 -4.20 -8.94 -19.95
C LEU A 235 -4.65 -10.10 -20.83
N GLU A 236 -5.09 -11.21 -20.25
CA GLU A 236 -5.69 -12.33 -20.97
C GLU A 236 -6.96 -11.89 -21.73
N ALA A 237 -7.78 -11.05 -21.09
CA ALA A 237 -8.96 -10.47 -21.73
C ALA A 237 -8.56 -9.54 -22.91
N ALA A 238 -7.54 -8.71 -22.73
CA ALA A 238 -7.04 -7.83 -23.79
C ALA A 238 -6.47 -8.63 -24.98
N VAL A 239 -5.72 -9.71 -24.72
CA VAL A 239 -5.23 -10.62 -25.75
C VAL A 239 -6.37 -11.32 -26.47
N THR A 240 -7.39 -11.78 -25.74
CA THR A 240 -8.59 -12.39 -26.34
C THR A 240 -9.29 -11.42 -27.29
N ASN A 241 -9.40 -10.14 -26.91
CA ASN A 241 -9.96 -9.10 -27.78
C ASN A 241 -9.10 -8.87 -29.04
N ALA A 242 -7.77 -8.83 -28.90
CA ALA A 242 -6.85 -8.70 -30.03
C ALA A 242 -6.94 -9.91 -30.99
N ILE A 243 -7.13 -11.12 -30.48
CA ILE A 243 -7.40 -12.33 -31.27
C ILE A 243 -8.80 -12.27 -31.91
N GLY A 244 -9.79 -11.68 -31.24
CA GLY A 244 -11.11 -11.40 -31.81
C GLY A 244 -11.02 -10.57 -33.11
N GLU A 245 -10.17 -9.54 -33.11
CA GLU A 245 -9.91 -8.71 -34.30
C GLU A 245 -9.33 -9.52 -35.48
N LYS A 246 -8.49 -10.53 -35.22
CA LYS A 246 -8.02 -11.47 -36.27
C LYS A 246 -9.19 -12.15 -36.98
N SER A 247 -10.23 -12.53 -36.24
CA SER A 247 -11.43 -13.17 -36.82
C SER A 247 -12.26 -12.19 -37.64
N SER A 248 -12.36 -10.94 -37.19
CA SER A 248 -13.00 -9.85 -37.93
C SER A 248 -12.29 -9.59 -39.27
N ILE A 249 -10.96 -9.48 -39.23
CA ILE A 249 -10.10 -9.37 -40.42
C ILE A 249 -10.32 -10.54 -41.39
N ALA A 250 -10.37 -11.77 -40.88
CA ALA A 250 -10.61 -12.95 -41.70
C ALA A 250 -11.97 -12.87 -42.41
N ALA A 251 -13.00 -12.38 -41.72
CA ALA A 251 -14.36 -12.25 -42.27
C ALA A 251 -14.44 -11.19 -43.37
N ASP A 252 -13.71 -10.07 -43.25
CA ASP A 252 -13.66 -9.04 -44.30
C ASP A 252 -12.95 -9.55 -45.56
N MET A 253 -11.84 -10.28 -45.40
CA MET A 253 -11.20 -10.94 -46.54
C MET A 253 -12.12 -11.99 -47.17
N ASP A 254 -12.84 -12.79 -46.37
CA ASP A 254 -13.85 -13.72 -46.89
C ASP A 254 -14.98 -13.03 -47.64
N GLY A 255 -15.33 -11.80 -47.25
CA GLY A 255 -16.32 -10.97 -47.93
C GLY A 255 -15.89 -10.68 -49.37
N ILE A 256 -14.73 -10.05 -49.55
CA ILE A 256 -14.26 -9.67 -50.89
C ILE A 256 -13.90 -10.88 -51.77
N ILE A 257 -13.30 -11.92 -51.18
CA ILE A 257 -12.98 -13.17 -51.88
C ILE A 257 -14.25 -13.81 -52.45
N ARG A 258 -15.34 -13.85 -51.66
CA ARG A 258 -16.63 -14.40 -52.12
C ARG A 258 -17.24 -13.56 -53.22
N SER A 259 -17.14 -12.23 -53.15
CA SER A 259 -17.65 -11.35 -54.21
C SER A 259 -16.94 -11.60 -55.54
N ILE A 260 -15.59 -11.62 -55.54
CA ILE A 260 -14.79 -11.91 -56.75
C ILE A 260 -15.16 -13.28 -57.33
N ASN A 261 -15.20 -14.32 -56.50
CA ASN A 261 -15.55 -15.66 -56.96
C ASN A 261 -16.98 -15.73 -57.52
N SER A 262 -17.92 -15.04 -56.89
CA SER A 262 -19.33 -15.00 -57.32
C SER A 262 -19.50 -14.30 -58.66
N ASP A 263 -18.80 -13.19 -58.90
CA ASP A 263 -18.91 -12.46 -60.17
C ASP A 263 -18.31 -13.27 -61.32
N ILE A 264 -17.14 -13.86 -61.11
CA ILE A 264 -16.50 -14.74 -62.11
C ILE A 264 -17.42 -15.92 -62.44
N THR A 265 -17.86 -16.67 -61.43
CA THR A 265 -18.69 -17.87 -61.63
C THR A 265 -20.09 -17.54 -62.17
N GLY A 266 -20.69 -16.43 -61.74
CA GLY A 266 -22.00 -15.97 -62.22
C GLY A 266 -21.98 -15.53 -63.67
N THR A 267 -20.97 -14.75 -64.07
CA THR A 267 -20.83 -14.30 -65.46
C THR A 267 -20.49 -15.47 -66.38
N MET A 268 -19.60 -16.38 -65.97
CA MET A 268 -19.33 -17.61 -66.72
C MET A 268 -20.59 -18.47 -66.93
N ALA A 269 -21.43 -18.61 -65.90
CA ALA A 269 -22.68 -19.35 -66.02
C ALA A 269 -23.65 -18.68 -67.02
N THR A 270 -23.73 -17.34 -67.01
CA THR A 270 -24.55 -16.57 -67.95
C THR A 270 -24.07 -16.75 -69.39
N ILE A 271 -22.77 -16.63 -69.62
CA ILE A 271 -22.15 -16.88 -70.93
C ILE A 271 -22.43 -18.32 -71.38
N GLY A 272 -22.25 -19.31 -70.50
CA GLY A 272 -22.53 -20.71 -70.79
C GLY A 272 -24.00 -20.98 -71.16
N ASP A 273 -24.94 -20.36 -70.44
CA ASP A 273 -26.37 -20.48 -70.73
C ASP A 273 -26.73 -19.87 -72.10
N ASP A 274 -26.17 -18.70 -72.44
CA ASP A 274 -26.48 -18.02 -73.70
C ASP A 274 -25.85 -18.73 -74.90
N ILE A 275 -24.60 -19.20 -74.79
CA ILE A 275 -23.97 -20.03 -75.82
C ILE A 275 -24.70 -21.39 -75.94
N GLY A 276 -25.14 -21.98 -74.82
CA GLY A 276 -25.94 -23.21 -74.81
C GLY A 276 -27.29 -23.04 -75.53
N LYS A 277 -27.96 -21.89 -75.37
CA LYS A 277 -29.18 -21.53 -76.13
C LYS A 277 -28.87 -21.34 -77.61
N LEU A 278 -27.76 -20.70 -77.97
CA LEU A 278 -27.33 -20.54 -79.36
C LEU A 278 -27.10 -21.90 -80.01
N GLN A 279 -26.35 -22.78 -79.35
CA GLN A 279 -26.09 -24.15 -79.81
C GLN A 279 -27.37 -24.96 -79.98
N SER A 280 -28.31 -24.85 -79.02
CA SER A 280 -29.61 -25.54 -79.07
C SER A 280 -30.54 -24.98 -80.16
N SER A 281 -30.42 -23.69 -80.47
CA SER A 281 -31.23 -23.01 -81.49
C SER A 281 -30.66 -23.18 -82.90
N PHE A 282 -29.36 -23.47 -83.03
CA PHE A 282 -28.67 -23.64 -84.31
C PHE A 282 -29.39 -24.58 -85.30
N PRO A 283 -29.92 -25.76 -84.91
CA PRO A 283 -30.64 -26.65 -85.83
C PRO A 283 -31.92 -26.04 -86.42
N THR A 284 -32.50 -25.01 -85.78
CA THR A 284 -33.70 -24.32 -86.27
C THR A 284 -33.39 -23.39 -87.45
N LEU A 285 -32.12 -22.99 -87.62
CA LEU A 285 -31.61 -22.25 -88.78
C LEU A 285 -31.36 -23.21 -89.94
N THR A 286 -32.44 -23.80 -90.46
CA THR A 286 -32.44 -24.94 -91.39
C THR A 286 -31.56 -24.77 -92.63
N LYS A 287 -31.32 -23.55 -93.12
CA LYS A 287 -30.44 -23.31 -94.28
C LYS A 287 -28.97 -23.27 -93.88
N VAL A 288 -28.64 -22.55 -92.81
CA VAL A 288 -27.27 -22.47 -92.28
C VAL A 288 -26.80 -23.83 -91.76
N ALA A 289 -27.67 -24.57 -91.06
CA ALA A 289 -27.37 -25.91 -90.56
C ALA A 289 -27.17 -26.94 -91.69
N ALA A 290 -27.79 -26.74 -92.86
CA ALA A 290 -27.66 -27.63 -94.02
C ALA A 290 -26.52 -27.23 -94.99
N ALA A 291 -25.90 -26.06 -94.79
CA ALA A 291 -24.74 -25.63 -95.56
C ALA A 291 -23.51 -26.52 -95.27
N THR A 292 -22.57 -26.60 -96.21
CA THR A 292 -21.39 -27.49 -96.11
C THR A 292 -20.50 -27.07 -94.93
N SER A 293 -20.34 -25.77 -94.70
CA SER A 293 -19.60 -25.22 -93.56
C SER A 293 -20.41 -25.11 -92.26
N GLY A 294 -21.72 -25.42 -92.28
CA GLY A 294 -22.60 -25.37 -91.10
C GLY A 294 -22.10 -26.18 -89.89
N PRO A 295 -21.63 -27.43 -90.05
CA PRO A 295 -21.07 -28.21 -88.96
C PRO A 295 -19.88 -27.56 -88.24
N LYS A 296 -19.07 -26.75 -88.93
CA LYS A 296 -17.93 -26.04 -88.31
C LYS A 296 -18.40 -24.98 -87.30
N ILE A 297 -19.52 -24.31 -87.57
CA ILE A 297 -20.12 -23.34 -86.63
C ILE A 297 -20.64 -24.07 -85.39
N LEU A 298 -21.29 -25.23 -85.58
CA LEU A 298 -21.76 -26.04 -84.45
C LEU A 298 -20.61 -26.55 -83.59
N THR A 299 -19.47 -26.90 -84.20
CA THR A 299 -18.23 -27.25 -83.49
C THR A 299 -17.70 -26.06 -82.70
N ALA A 300 -17.53 -24.89 -83.31
CA ALA A 300 -17.07 -23.69 -82.61
C ALA A 300 -17.96 -23.33 -81.39
N LEU A 301 -19.30 -23.40 -81.53
CA LEU A 301 -20.23 -23.20 -80.40
C LEU A 301 -20.06 -24.25 -79.29
N GLY A 302 -19.68 -25.48 -79.63
CA GLY A 302 -19.34 -26.52 -78.64
C GLY A 302 -17.98 -26.28 -77.97
N ASP A 303 -17.01 -25.75 -78.71
CA ASP A 303 -15.66 -25.46 -78.21
C ASP A 303 -15.68 -24.27 -77.24
N PHE A 304 -16.50 -23.23 -77.51
CA PHE A 304 -16.79 -22.17 -76.53
C PHE A 304 -17.28 -22.72 -75.17
N LEU A 305 -18.20 -23.70 -75.19
CA LEU A 305 -18.69 -24.35 -73.96
C LEU A 305 -17.63 -25.23 -73.30
N ALA A 306 -16.75 -25.86 -74.09
CA ALA A 306 -15.65 -26.67 -73.58
C ALA A 306 -14.62 -25.81 -72.83
N ASN A 307 -14.30 -24.62 -73.33
CA ASN A 307 -13.39 -23.68 -72.66
C ASN A 307 -13.93 -23.23 -71.29
N LEU A 308 -15.24 -22.95 -71.18
CA LEU A 308 -15.88 -22.64 -69.89
C LEU A 308 -15.78 -23.82 -68.92
N SER A 309 -16.03 -25.04 -69.41
CA SER A 309 -15.92 -26.26 -68.59
C SER A 309 -14.48 -26.54 -68.16
N GLU A 310 -13.47 -26.20 -68.98
CA GLU A 310 -12.06 -26.36 -68.61
C GLU A 310 -11.66 -25.41 -67.48
N LEU A 311 -12.12 -24.17 -67.53
CA LEU A 311 -11.85 -23.20 -66.47
C LEU A 311 -12.52 -23.60 -65.15
N ASP A 312 -13.78 -24.05 -65.18
CA ASP A 312 -14.48 -24.55 -63.99
C ASP A 312 -13.76 -25.78 -63.37
N ALA A 313 -13.11 -26.58 -64.20
CA ALA A 313 -12.34 -27.76 -63.80
C ALA A 313 -10.87 -27.48 -63.42
N LYS A 314 -10.40 -26.22 -63.42
CA LYS A 314 -8.99 -25.93 -63.05
C LYS A 314 -8.67 -26.30 -61.61
N THR A 315 -7.42 -26.70 -61.41
CA THR A 315 -6.85 -27.08 -60.12
C THR A 315 -5.52 -26.34 -59.92
N PRO A 316 -5.36 -25.52 -58.87
CA PRO A 316 -6.37 -25.17 -57.86
C PRO A 316 -7.59 -24.41 -58.44
N THR A 317 -8.74 -24.47 -57.77
CA THR A 317 -9.92 -23.69 -58.19
C THR A 317 -9.69 -22.20 -57.90
N ILE A 318 -10.40 -21.29 -58.60
CA ILE A 318 -10.34 -19.83 -58.35
C ILE A 318 -10.56 -19.51 -56.87
N GLN A 319 -11.54 -20.15 -56.22
CA GLN A 319 -11.80 -20.01 -54.79
C GLN A 319 -10.60 -20.44 -53.92
N THR A 320 -9.90 -21.52 -54.30
CA THR A 320 -8.74 -22.03 -53.56
C THR A 320 -7.56 -21.06 -53.69
N VAL A 321 -7.33 -20.56 -54.90
CA VAL A 321 -6.32 -19.55 -55.22
C VAL A 321 -6.55 -18.27 -54.39
N LEU A 322 -7.78 -17.73 -54.39
CA LEU A 322 -8.14 -16.56 -53.57
C LEU A 322 -8.01 -16.81 -52.05
N ASN A 323 -8.33 -18.00 -51.57
CA ASN A 323 -8.17 -18.35 -50.14
C ASN A 323 -6.71 -18.39 -49.68
N SER A 324 -5.74 -18.59 -50.59
CA SER A 324 -4.31 -18.59 -50.25
C SER A 324 -3.82 -17.21 -49.77
N LEU A 325 -4.40 -16.13 -50.30
CA LEU A 325 -4.11 -14.75 -49.87
C LEU A 325 -4.58 -14.51 -48.43
N LYS A 326 -5.81 -14.92 -48.09
CA LYS A 326 -6.35 -14.83 -46.73
C LYS A 326 -5.44 -15.54 -45.72
N ASN A 327 -5.01 -16.76 -46.03
CA ASN A 327 -4.13 -17.52 -45.15
C ASN A 327 -2.79 -16.80 -44.93
N SER A 328 -2.22 -16.23 -45.99
CA SER A 328 -0.96 -15.47 -45.92
C SER A 328 -1.08 -14.21 -45.05
N VAL A 329 -2.23 -13.53 -45.07
CA VAL A 329 -2.50 -12.36 -44.21
C VAL A 329 -2.70 -12.77 -42.75
N LEU A 330 -3.41 -13.87 -42.49
CA LEU A 330 -3.63 -14.38 -41.14
C LEU A 330 -2.35 -14.93 -40.48
N ASP A 331 -1.37 -15.34 -41.28
CA ASP A 331 -0.05 -15.78 -40.81
C ASP A 331 0.78 -14.63 -40.20
N VAL A 332 0.47 -13.36 -40.47
CA VAL A 332 1.15 -12.21 -39.85
C VAL A 332 0.92 -12.18 -38.32
N TYR A 333 -0.26 -12.59 -37.86
CA TYR A 333 -0.54 -12.75 -36.43
C TYR A 333 0.34 -13.82 -35.76
N ALA A 334 0.93 -14.75 -36.53
CA ALA A 334 1.89 -15.70 -36.00
C ALA A 334 3.25 -15.05 -35.69
N ILE A 335 3.62 -13.94 -36.36
CA ILE A 335 4.85 -13.18 -36.05
C ILE A 335 4.70 -12.44 -34.72
N ALA A 336 3.52 -11.91 -34.45
CA ALA A 336 3.17 -11.28 -33.18
C ALA A 336 2.80 -12.30 -32.07
N SER A 337 2.85 -13.60 -32.37
CA SER A 337 2.53 -14.66 -31.40
C SER A 337 3.23 -14.53 -30.05
N PRO A 338 4.51 -14.10 -29.95
CA PRO A 338 5.16 -13.91 -28.65
C PRO A 338 4.52 -12.84 -27.76
N LEU A 339 3.78 -11.87 -28.33
CA LEU A 339 3.05 -10.86 -27.57
C LEU A 339 1.72 -11.40 -27.02
N PHE A 340 1.16 -12.42 -27.66
CA PHE A 340 -0.10 -13.05 -27.27
C PHE A 340 0.09 -14.21 -26.28
N ILE A 341 1.30 -14.77 -26.19
CA ILE A 341 1.68 -15.76 -25.16
C ILE A 341 2.20 -14.99 -23.94
N ILE A 342 1.27 -14.46 -23.15
CA ILE A 342 1.59 -13.57 -22.03
C ILE A 342 2.45 -14.25 -20.95
N ASP A 343 2.34 -15.58 -20.81
CA ASP A 343 3.10 -16.38 -19.85
C ASP A 343 4.59 -16.53 -20.25
N GLU A 344 4.94 -16.32 -21.51
CA GLU A 344 6.32 -16.41 -22.03
C GLU A 344 6.90 -15.02 -22.37
N SER A 345 6.14 -13.95 -22.11
CA SER A 345 6.54 -12.59 -22.44
C SER A 345 7.56 -12.05 -21.43
N TYR A 346 8.78 -11.78 -21.90
CA TYR A 346 9.85 -11.19 -21.09
C TYR A 346 9.47 -9.80 -20.52
N LEU A 347 8.57 -9.07 -21.17
CA LEU A 347 8.09 -7.77 -20.68
C LEU A 347 7.11 -7.95 -19.52
N VAL A 348 6.20 -8.91 -19.63
CA VAL A 348 5.24 -9.25 -18.58
C VAL A 348 5.99 -9.80 -17.37
N ASP A 349 6.92 -10.71 -17.60
CA ASP A 349 7.80 -11.25 -16.56
C ASP A 349 8.58 -10.14 -15.84
N ALA A 350 9.21 -9.22 -16.57
CA ALA A 350 9.93 -8.09 -15.98
C ALA A 350 9.01 -7.16 -15.16
N LEU A 351 7.80 -6.86 -15.62
CA LEU A 351 6.83 -6.01 -14.92
C LEU A 351 6.34 -6.68 -13.62
N ILE A 352 5.95 -7.94 -13.70
CA ILE A 352 5.43 -8.70 -12.55
C ILE A 352 6.54 -8.90 -11.54
N THR A 353 7.72 -9.33 -11.98
CA THR A 353 8.89 -9.50 -11.11
C THR A 353 9.25 -8.21 -10.41
N THR A 354 9.26 -7.06 -11.12
CA THR A 354 9.51 -5.75 -10.51
C THR A 354 8.49 -5.44 -9.42
N LEU A 355 7.20 -5.69 -9.66
CA LEU A 355 6.13 -5.43 -8.69
C LEU A 355 6.25 -6.30 -7.44
N ILE A 356 6.39 -7.62 -7.61
CA ILE A 356 6.38 -8.58 -6.49
C ILE A 356 7.73 -8.68 -5.76
N SER A 357 8.83 -8.20 -6.38
CA SER A 357 10.15 -8.08 -5.71
C SER A 357 10.11 -7.16 -4.49
N ASN A 358 9.10 -6.28 -4.42
CA ASN A 358 8.94 -5.29 -3.37
C ASN A 358 10.21 -4.41 -3.22
N ASP A 359 10.90 -4.14 -4.34
CA ASP A 359 12.09 -3.28 -4.40
C ASP A 359 11.71 -1.78 -4.37
N ASN A 360 12.72 -0.90 -4.32
CA ASN A 360 12.57 0.54 -4.42
C ASN A 360 11.75 0.93 -5.66
N TYR A 361 10.75 1.79 -5.45
CA TYR A 361 9.84 2.25 -6.50
C TYR A 361 9.15 1.15 -7.32
N SER A 362 9.10 -0.11 -6.84
CA SER A 362 8.51 -1.26 -7.56
C SER A 362 7.10 -0.97 -8.09
N GLN A 363 6.19 -0.54 -7.21
CA GLN A 363 4.82 -0.17 -7.58
C GLN A 363 4.78 1.04 -8.53
N TYR A 364 5.56 2.10 -8.26
CA TYR A 364 5.66 3.27 -9.15
C TYR A 364 6.06 2.86 -10.57
N CYS A 365 7.10 2.03 -10.70
CA CYS A 365 7.58 1.50 -11.98
C CYS A 365 6.51 0.62 -12.66
N PHE A 366 5.80 -0.22 -11.91
CA PHE A 366 4.70 -1.01 -12.46
C PHE A 366 3.60 -0.13 -13.05
N TYR A 367 3.04 0.82 -12.29
CA TYR A 367 2.00 1.75 -12.77
C TYR A 367 2.47 2.65 -13.92
N LYS A 368 3.77 2.90 -14.01
CA LYS A 368 4.39 3.67 -15.08
C LYS A 368 4.44 2.95 -16.43
N TYR A 369 4.47 1.62 -16.45
CA TYR A 369 4.70 0.83 -17.66
C TYR A 369 3.60 -0.16 -17.98
N LYS A 370 2.77 -0.58 -17.02
CA LYS A 370 1.73 -1.61 -17.22
C LYS A 370 0.79 -1.31 -18.39
N GLU A 371 0.38 -0.05 -18.54
CA GLU A 371 -0.55 0.36 -19.60
C GLU A 371 0.09 0.41 -20.98
N LEU A 372 1.41 0.61 -21.06
CA LEU A 372 2.09 0.62 -22.35
C LEU A 372 2.06 -0.74 -23.01
N PHE A 373 2.00 -1.83 -22.23
CA PHE A 373 1.82 -3.17 -22.78
C PHE A 373 0.43 -3.36 -23.40
N TYR A 374 -0.63 -2.83 -22.78
CA TYR A 374 -1.96 -2.79 -23.40
C TYR A 374 -1.93 -1.99 -24.70
N THR A 375 -1.28 -0.83 -24.70
CA THR A 375 -1.14 -0.04 -25.93
C THR A 375 -0.38 -0.81 -27.02
N LEU A 376 0.66 -1.57 -26.69
CA LEU A 376 1.38 -2.42 -27.66
C LEU A 376 0.47 -3.50 -28.29
N LEU A 377 -0.37 -4.16 -27.49
CA LEU A 377 -1.34 -5.15 -27.99
C LEU A 377 -2.40 -4.50 -28.91
N GLU A 378 -2.88 -3.33 -28.52
CA GLU A 378 -3.80 -2.53 -29.33
C GLU A 378 -3.12 -2.11 -30.66
N THR A 379 -1.85 -1.70 -30.63
CA THR A 379 -1.08 -1.32 -31.83
C THR A 379 -1.00 -2.42 -32.86
N VAL A 380 -0.64 -3.64 -32.46
CA VAL A 380 -0.56 -4.77 -33.40
C VAL A 380 -1.91 -5.00 -34.10
N SER A 381 -3.00 -4.92 -33.34
CA SER A 381 -4.35 -5.09 -33.88
C SER A 381 -4.73 -3.96 -34.84
N ILE A 382 -4.36 -2.72 -34.51
CA ILE A 382 -4.59 -1.54 -35.34
C ILE A 382 -3.79 -1.59 -36.64
N GLU A 383 -2.49 -1.90 -36.57
CA GLU A 383 -1.61 -1.98 -37.74
C GLU A 383 -2.02 -3.12 -38.67
N ALA A 384 -2.33 -4.30 -38.12
CA ALA A 384 -2.84 -5.42 -38.90
C ALA A 384 -4.15 -5.06 -39.60
N ARG A 385 -5.07 -4.39 -38.89
CA ARG A 385 -6.34 -3.94 -39.46
C ARG A 385 -6.14 -2.91 -40.57
N GLU A 386 -5.21 -1.98 -40.41
CA GLU A 386 -4.89 -1.01 -41.46
C GLU A 386 -4.38 -1.72 -42.73
N CYS A 387 -3.49 -2.70 -42.58
CA CYS A 387 -2.92 -3.46 -43.69
C CYS A 387 -4.01 -4.27 -44.43
N VAL A 388 -4.97 -4.88 -43.71
CA VAL A 388 -6.12 -5.60 -44.30
C VAL A 388 -7.10 -4.65 -44.96
N ASP A 389 -7.43 -3.56 -44.28
CA ASP A 389 -8.28 -2.51 -44.84
C ASP A 389 -7.69 -2.05 -46.17
N LYS A 390 -6.35 -1.96 -46.29
CA LYS A 390 -5.54 -1.65 -47.49
C LYS A 390 -5.34 -2.78 -48.50
N GLU A 391 -5.83 -3.97 -48.23
CA GLU A 391 -5.86 -5.06 -49.21
C GLU A 391 -7.27 -5.26 -49.80
N VAL A 392 -8.33 -5.05 -49.01
CA VAL A 392 -9.73 -5.33 -49.38
C VAL A 392 -10.24 -4.57 -50.61
N GLN A 393 -10.24 -3.24 -50.65
CA GLN A 393 -10.39 -2.49 -51.94
C GLN A 393 -9.30 -2.67 -53.03
N ARG A 394 -8.05 -3.12 -52.80
CA ARG A 394 -7.12 -3.40 -53.89
C ARG A 394 -7.72 -4.55 -54.68
N LEU A 395 -8.23 -5.53 -53.94
CA LEU A 395 -9.04 -6.63 -54.44
C LEU A 395 -10.39 -6.16 -55.01
N ASP A 396 -11.03 -5.12 -54.48
CA ASP A 396 -12.27 -4.56 -55.07
C ASP A 396 -12.01 -3.84 -56.42
N TYR A 397 -10.90 -3.09 -56.56
CA TYR A 397 -10.48 -2.55 -57.86
C TYR A 397 -10.12 -3.66 -58.84
N PHE A 398 -9.45 -4.71 -58.35
CA PHE A 398 -9.17 -5.90 -59.15
C PHE A 398 -10.45 -6.60 -59.59
N ARG A 399 -11.45 -6.69 -58.70
CA ARG A 399 -12.79 -7.20 -58.99
C ARG A 399 -13.48 -6.40 -60.10
N GLU A 400 -13.51 -5.06 -59.99
CA GLU A 400 -14.08 -4.20 -61.04
C GLU A 400 -13.36 -4.39 -62.39
N THR A 401 -12.03 -4.59 -62.36
CA THR A 401 -11.25 -4.87 -63.57
C THR A 401 -11.63 -6.23 -64.17
N ILE A 402 -11.81 -7.26 -63.34
CA ILE A 402 -12.28 -8.58 -63.76
C ILE A 402 -13.68 -8.48 -64.38
N ASP A 403 -14.61 -7.76 -63.74
CA ASP A 403 -15.96 -7.55 -64.28
C ASP A 403 -15.92 -6.93 -65.68
N LEU A 404 -15.11 -5.88 -65.89
CA LEU A 404 -14.94 -5.27 -67.20
C LEU A 404 -14.33 -6.23 -68.23
N MET A 405 -13.37 -7.07 -67.82
CA MET A 405 -12.79 -8.10 -68.69
C MET A 405 -13.83 -9.16 -69.06
N LEU A 406 -14.68 -9.57 -68.11
CA LEU A 406 -15.73 -10.56 -68.34
C LEU A 406 -16.88 -9.98 -69.19
N ASP A 407 -17.23 -8.70 -69.02
CA ASP A 407 -18.19 -8.00 -69.87
C ASP A 407 -17.71 -7.90 -71.32
N LEU A 408 -16.39 -7.73 -71.54
CA LEU A 408 -15.83 -7.73 -72.90
C LEU A 408 -16.09 -9.06 -73.63
N LEU A 409 -16.12 -10.18 -72.91
CA LEU A 409 -16.40 -11.49 -73.50
C LEU A 409 -17.86 -11.62 -73.98
N PHE A 410 -18.79 -10.80 -73.48
CA PHE A 410 -20.17 -10.75 -73.98
C PHE A 410 -20.22 -10.30 -75.44
N TYR A 411 -19.41 -9.30 -75.80
CA TYR A 411 -19.33 -8.79 -77.17
C TYR A 411 -18.80 -9.83 -78.16
N ASP A 412 -18.03 -10.81 -77.70
CA ASP A 412 -17.47 -11.86 -78.56
C ASP A 412 -18.51 -12.88 -79.04
N TYR A 413 -19.71 -12.96 -78.42
CA TYR A 413 -20.73 -13.90 -78.88
C TYR A 413 -22.14 -13.32 -79.07
N GLU A 414 -22.41 -12.09 -78.63
CA GLU A 414 -23.76 -11.50 -78.72
C GLU A 414 -24.31 -11.44 -80.16
N ASP A 415 -23.43 -11.16 -81.13
CA ASP A 415 -23.81 -10.96 -82.54
C ASP A 415 -23.99 -12.27 -83.31
N ILE A 416 -23.54 -13.40 -82.76
CA ILE A 416 -23.57 -14.71 -83.44
C ILE A 416 -25.00 -15.06 -83.87
N SER A 417 -25.99 -14.83 -83.00
CA SER A 417 -27.40 -15.11 -83.34
C SER A 417 -27.90 -14.28 -84.52
N GLY A 418 -27.53 -12.99 -84.56
CA GLY A 418 -27.93 -12.03 -85.58
C GLY A 418 -27.29 -12.38 -86.92
N ASP A 419 -25.98 -12.59 -86.92
CA ASP A 419 -25.19 -12.98 -88.08
C ASP A 419 -25.68 -14.29 -88.71
N LEU A 420 -25.90 -15.32 -87.89
CA LEU A 420 -26.42 -16.60 -88.35
C LEU A 420 -27.85 -16.46 -88.92
N THR A 421 -28.68 -15.59 -88.33
CA THR A 421 -30.02 -15.30 -88.85
C THR A 421 -29.95 -14.61 -90.21
N VAL A 422 -29.01 -13.68 -90.41
CA VAL A 422 -28.78 -13.00 -91.69
C VAL A 422 -28.36 -14.00 -92.76
N CYS A 423 -27.37 -14.86 -92.50
CA CYS A 423 -26.99 -15.90 -93.46
C CYS A 423 -28.16 -16.85 -93.76
N ASN A 424 -28.95 -17.23 -92.75
CA ASN A 424 -30.13 -18.09 -92.92
C ASN A 424 -31.23 -17.44 -93.80
N GLY A 425 -31.23 -16.12 -93.95
CA GLY A 425 -32.10 -15.41 -94.89
C GLY A 425 -31.75 -15.59 -96.37
N ILE A 426 -30.51 -15.98 -96.68
CA ILE A 426 -30.00 -16.10 -98.06
C ILE A 426 -30.66 -17.31 -98.75
N ASN A 427 -31.11 -17.12 -100.00
CA ASN A 427 -31.76 -18.17 -100.80
C ASN A 427 -30.83 -18.81 -101.83
N ASP A 428 -29.77 -18.10 -102.23
CA ASP A 428 -28.78 -18.62 -103.17
C ASP A 428 -27.77 -19.50 -102.43
N ALA A 429 -27.57 -20.73 -102.90
CA ALA A 429 -26.76 -21.73 -102.20
C ALA A 429 -25.26 -21.39 -102.19
N ALA A 430 -24.74 -20.71 -103.23
CA ALA A 430 -23.34 -20.32 -103.30
C ALA A 430 -23.06 -19.14 -102.35
N ASN A 431 -23.93 -18.12 -102.36
CA ASN A 431 -23.82 -16.97 -101.46
C ASN A 431 -24.09 -17.35 -100.00
N LEU A 432 -24.98 -18.32 -99.74
CA LEU A 432 -25.20 -18.88 -98.40
C LEU A 432 -23.95 -19.59 -97.89
N GLU A 433 -23.33 -20.45 -98.71
CA GLU A 433 -22.09 -21.14 -98.34
C GLU A 433 -20.93 -20.16 -98.12
N GLU A 434 -20.81 -19.12 -98.95
CA GLU A 434 -19.81 -18.06 -98.75
C GLU A 434 -20.02 -17.33 -97.41
N CYS A 435 -21.26 -16.98 -97.09
CA CYS A 435 -21.64 -16.36 -95.82
C CYS A 435 -21.31 -17.27 -94.61
N VAL A 436 -21.74 -18.53 -94.67
CA VAL A 436 -21.54 -19.50 -93.59
C VAL A 436 -20.06 -19.88 -93.43
N SER A 437 -19.31 -20.04 -94.51
CA SER A 437 -17.87 -20.33 -94.45
C SER A 437 -17.08 -19.16 -93.87
N LEU A 438 -17.45 -17.91 -94.20
CA LEU A 438 -16.80 -16.73 -93.64
C LEU A 438 -17.07 -16.62 -92.14
N LEU A 439 -18.32 -16.80 -91.71
CA LEU A 439 -18.67 -16.80 -90.28
C LEU A 439 -18.01 -17.96 -89.52
N ALA A 440 -17.93 -19.15 -90.12
CA ALA A 440 -17.24 -20.29 -89.51
C ALA A 440 -15.76 -19.99 -89.22
N ASP A 441 -15.05 -19.37 -90.16
CA ASP A 441 -13.64 -18.99 -89.97
C ASP A 441 -13.48 -17.85 -88.95
N ILE A 442 -14.43 -16.92 -88.86
CA ILE A 442 -14.44 -15.86 -87.85
C ILE A 442 -14.68 -16.44 -86.46
N TYR A 443 -15.72 -17.26 -86.28
CA TYR A 443 -16.06 -17.81 -84.98
C TYR A 443 -15.06 -18.83 -84.45
N THR A 444 -14.37 -19.56 -85.32
CA THR A 444 -13.26 -20.44 -84.88
C THR A 444 -12.12 -19.60 -84.27
N LYS A 445 -11.74 -18.48 -84.90
CA LYS A 445 -10.69 -17.60 -84.34
C LYS A 445 -11.14 -16.86 -83.07
N LEU A 446 -12.43 -16.53 -83.01
CA LEU A 446 -13.02 -15.87 -81.87
C LEU A 446 -13.09 -16.80 -80.65
N GLU A 447 -13.37 -18.08 -80.89
CA GLU A 447 -13.30 -19.14 -79.87
C GLU A 447 -11.87 -19.34 -79.34
N GLU A 448 -10.86 -19.40 -80.20
CA GLU A 448 -9.45 -19.48 -79.79
C GLU A 448 -9.08 -18.28 -78.90
N ALA A 449 -9.45 -17.07 -79.29
CA ALA A 449 -9.22 -15.85 -78.52
C ALA A 449 -9.98 -15.84 -77.18
N PHE A 450 -11.20 -16.37 -77.16
CA PHE A 450 -12.03 -16.50 -75.96
C PHE A 450 -11.38 -17.47 -74.95
N GLY A 451 -10.89 -18.62 -75.41
CA GLY A 451 -10.15 -19.58 -74.57
C GLY A 451 -8.87 -18.98 -73.97
N ASP A 452 -8.07 -18.28 -74.79
CA ASP A 452 -6.85 -17.60 -74.34
C ASP A 452 -7.14 -16.53 -73.27
N MET A 453 -8.25 -15.81 -73.37
CA MET A 453 -8.64 -14.78 -72.42
C MET A 453 -9.00 -15.34 -71.04
N PHE A 454 -9.62 -16.52 -70.97
CA PHE A 454 -9.88 -17.22 -69.70
C PHE A 454 -8.60 -17.75 -69.04
N ALA A 455 -7.68 -18.31 -69.83
CA ALA A 455 -6.37 -18.72 -69.33
C ALA A 455 -5.60 -17.53 -68.74
N LEU A 456 -5.59 -16.39 -69.46
CA LEU A 456 -4.96 -15.15 -69.00
C LEU A 456 -5.63 -14.60 -67.72
N GLY A 457 -6.96 -14.67 -67.63
CA GLY A 457 -7.72 -14.26 -66.45
C GLY A 457 -7.39 -15.10 -65.22
N TYR A 458 -7.32 -16.43 -65.38
CA TYR A 458 -6.91 -17.34 -64.31
C TYR A 458 -5.47 -17.06 -63.87
N ASP A 459 -4.52 -16.93 -64.81
CA ASP A 459 -3.12 -16.63 -64.52
C ASP A 459 -2.95 -15.27 -63.82
N ALA A 460 -3.79 -14.28 -64.15
CA ALA A 460 -3.81 -13.00 -63.48
C ALA A 460 -4.26 -13.11 -62.01
N ILE A 461 -5.30 -13.91 -61.73
CA ILE A 461 -5.76 -14.17 -60.37
C ILE A 461 -4.69 -14.94 -59.57
N GLU A 462 -4.10 -15.98 -60.16
CA GLU A 462 -3.04 -16.75 -59.51
C GLU A 462 -1.83 -15.88 -59.17
N ARG A 463 -1.37 -15.06 -60.12
CA ARG A 463 -0.24 -14.13 -59.90
C ARG A 463 -0.53 -13.06 -58.84
N GLU A 464 -1.76 -12.56 -58.74
CA GLU A 464 -2.13 -11.56 -57.73
C GLU A 464 -2.30 -12.13 -56.32
N THR A 465 -2.43 -13.46 -56.18
CA THR A 465 -2.77 -14.12 -54.91
C THR A 465 -1.72 -15.08 -54.39
N THR A 466 -0.82 -15.62 -55.23
CA THR A 466 0.21 -16.58 -54.81
C THR A 466 1.60 -15.96 -54.65
N PRO A 467 2.29 -16.24 -53.53
CA PRO A 467 3.69 -15.90 -53.36
C PRO A 467 4.59 -16.92 -54.05
N GLN A 468 5.39 -16.51 -55.04
CA GLN A 468 6.37 -17.40 -55.67
C GLN A 468 7.58 -17.62 -54.73
N ASP A 469 7.76 -18.88 -54.30
CA ASP A 469 8.87 -19.52 -53.54
C ASP A 469 8.91 -19.50 -51.99
N GLU A 470 9.35 -20.63 -51.40
CA GLU A 470 9.48 -20.87 -49.94
C GLU A 470 10.58 -20.03 -49.27
N SER A 471 11.64 -19.59 -49.97
CA SER A 471 12.53 -18.52 -49.46
C SER A 471 11.88 -17.13 -49.55
N GLY A 472 10.90 -17.01 -50.44
CA GLY A 472 9.98 -15.88 -50.57
C GLY A 472 8.99 -15.81 -49.41
N LEU A 473 8.64 -16.88 -48.71
CA LEU A 473 7.71 -16.81 -47.57
C LEU A 473 8.30 -16.00 -46.40
N ALA A 474 9.60 -16.17 -46.10
CA ALA A 474 10.31 -15.36 -45.11
C ALA A 474 10.58 -13.93 -45.61
N MET A 475 10.92 -13.79 -46.88
CA MET A 475 11.18 -12.49 -47.52
C MET A 475 9.89 -11.71 -47.79
N MET A 476 8.73 -12.35 -47.91
CA MET A 476 7.38 -11.79 -48.05
C MET A 476 6.68 -11.61 -46.71
N ARG A 477 7.06 -12.34 -45.66
CA ARG A 477 6.79 -11.90 -44.27
C ARG A 477 7.50 -10.58 -43.98
N LEU A 478 8.75 -10.44 -44.42
CA LEU A 478 9.49 -9.18 -44.37
C LEU A 478 9.04 -8.16 -45.42
N LEU A 479 8.58 -8.57 -46.63
CA LEU A 479 8.09 -7.68 -47.68
C LEU A 479 6.64 -7.28 -47.46
N ALA A 480 5.79 -8.05 -46.78
CA ALA A 480 4.45 -7.61 -46.39
C ALA A 480 4.56 -6.59 -45.25
N PHE A 481 5.49 -6.81 -44.31
CA PHE A 481 5.86 -5.80 -43.32
C PHE A 481 6.56 -4.59 -43.97
N ALA A 482 7.48 -4.79 -44.92
CA ALA A 482 8.21 -3.70 -45.60
C ALA A 482 7.39 -2.99 -46.70
N LEU A 483 6.44 -3.65 -47.36
CA LEU A 483 5.45 -3.06 -48.28
C LEU A 483 4.37 -2.37 -47.46
N CYS A 484 3.87 -2.91 -46.33
CA CYS A 484 2.98 -2.13 -45.44
C CYS A 484 3.70 -0.87 -44.86
N VAL A 485 5.05 -0.86 -44.78
CA VAL A 485 5.89 0.32 -44.44
C VAL A 485 6.27 1.20 -45.67
N GLN A 486 6.38 0.66 -46.90
CA GLN A 486 6.79 1.41 -48.10
C GLN A 486 5.62 1.84 -49.02
N SER A 487 4.51 1.13 -49.08
CA SER A 487 3.29 1.53 -49.79
C SER A 487 2.42 2.40 -48.88
N LEU A 488 3.01 3.52 -48.50
CA LEU A 488 2.40 4.63 -47.78
C LEU A 488 1.34 5.35 -48.62
N SER A 489 0.99 4.85 -49.81
CA SER A 489 0.13 5.50 -50.79
C SER A 489 -0.69 4.49 -51.58
N GLN A 490 -1.91 4.22 -51.12
CA GLN A 490 -3.16 4.47 -51.86
C GLN A 490 -4.27 3.60 -51.30
N LEU A 491 -5.29 4.32 -50.78
CA LEU A 491 -6.73 4.02 -50.81
C LEU A 491 -7.17 2.74 -50.08
N LEU A 492 -8.42 2.64 -49.58
CA LEU A 492 -9.23 1.42 -49.27
C LEU A 492 -10.31 1.59 -48.15
N PRO A 493 -11.58 1.10 -48.30
CA PRO A 493 -12.75 1.29 -47.44
C PRO A 493 -13.17 0.02 -46.63
N SER A 494 -14.28 0.13 -45.86
CA SER A 494 -14.95 -0.76 -44.86
C SER A 494 -14.74 -0.56 -43.32
N ALA A 495 -15.38 0.46 -42.72
CA ALA A 495 -16.03 0.40 -41.39
C ALA A 495 -16.71 1.76 -41.09
N HIS A 496 -18.04 1.77 -41.22
CA HIS A 496 -19.01 2.82 -40.88
C HIS A 496 -18.47 4.25 -40.85
N ALA A 497 -18.33 4.80 -42.05
CA ALA A 497 -18.01 6.19 -42.27
C ALA A 497 -19.20 7.05 -41.79
N LYS A 498 -18.98 7.90 -40.78
CA LYS A 498 -19.86 9.02 -40.42
C LYS A 498 -19.32 10.28 -41.10
N PRO A 499 -20.09 11.34 -41.33
CA PRO A 499 -19.50 12.62 -41.78
C PRO A 499 -18.55 13.16 -40.70
N ASP A 500 -17.27 13.38 -41.02
CA ASP A 500 -16.19 13.48 -40.02
C ASP A 500 -15.20 14.64 -40.21
N PHE A 501 -14.61 15.11 -39.11
CA PHE A 501 -13.47 16.04 -39.08
C PHE A 501 -13.73 17.40 -39.79
N GLY A 502 -14.98 17.85 -39.78
CA GLY A 502 -15.42 19.07 -40.46
C GLY A 502 -15.84 18.86 -41.91
N LEU A 503 -15.75 17.64 -42.45
CA LEU A 503 -16.21 17.32 -43.80
C LEU A 503 -17.70 16.93 -43.81
N LYS A 504 -18.39 17.29 -44.90
CA LYS A 504 -19.74 16.77 -45.20
C LYS A 504 -19.73 15.37 -45.79
N LEU A 505 -18.54 14.82 -46.02
CA LEU A 505 -18.30 13.48 -46.52
C LEU A 505 -17.72 12.62 -45.41
N PRO A 506 -17.99 11.31 -45.44
CA PRO A 506 -17.62 10.48 -44.33
C PRO A 506 -16.21 9.89 -44.42
N ILE A 507 -15.49 9.79 -43.31
CA ILE A 507 -14.14 9.20 -43.23
C ILE A 507 -14.22 7.83 -42.57
N LYS A 508 -13.62 6.81 -43.20
CA LYS A 508 -13.61 5.46 -42.64
C LYS A 508 -12.88 5.42 -41.30
N SER A 509 -13.41 4.64 -40.34
CA SER A 509 -12.78 4.36 -39.03
C SER A 509 -12.67 5.54 -38.05
N SER A 510 -13.22 6.71 -38.40
CA SER A 510 -13.26 7.90 -37.54
C SER A 510 -13.87 7.67 -36.16
N GLY A 511 -14.92 6.84 -36.07
CA GLY A 511 -15.55 6.48 -34.79
C GLY A 511 -14.63 5.78 -33.79
N LYS A 512 -13.51 5.19 -34.25
CA LYS A 512 -12.48 4.62 -33.36
C LYS A 512 -11.76 5.70 -32.55
N VAL A 513 -11.63 6.92 -33.09
CA VAL A 513 -11.06 8.06 -32.35
C VAL A 513 -11.95 8.40 -31.17
N SER A 514 -13.28 8.49 -31.36
CA SER A 514 -14.21 8.73 -30.24
C SER A 514 -14.15 7.63 -29.18
N ALA A 515 -14.07 6.35 -29.58
CA ALA A 515 -13.95 5.25 -28.63
C ALA A 515 -12.64 5.33 -27.82
N ALA A 516 -11.51 5.64 -28.47
CA ALA A 516 -10.23 5.82 -27.79
C ALA A 516 -10.25 6.99 -26.80
N VAL A 517 -10.88 8.12 -27.19
CA VAL A 517 -11.06 9.28 -26.31
C VAL A 517 -11.91 8.93 -25.08
N LEU A 518 -13.03 8.21 -25.26
CA LEU A 518 -13.88 7.79 -24.15
C LEU A 518 -13.17 6.80 -23.21
N ASN A 519 -12.37 5.89 -23.74
CA ASN A 519 -11.53 5.00 -22.92
C ASN A 519 -10.48 5.79 -22.13
N ALA A 520 -9.85 6.79 -22.76
CA ALA A 520 -8.93 7.70 -22.07
C ALA A 520 -9.63 8.53 -20.98
N GLN A 521 -10.89 8.94 -21.22
CA GLN A 521 -11.69 9.65 -20.23
C GLN A 521 -11.89 8.83 -18.96
N ASN A 522 -12.20 7.53 -19.07
CA ASN A 522 -12.40 6.67 -17.90
C ASN A 522 -11.16 6.65 -16.98
N VAL A 523 -9.95 6.56 -17.57
CA VAL A 523 -8.70 6.58 -16.80
C VAL A 523 -8.43 7.97 -16.24
N LEU A 524 -8.75 9.03 -16.99
CA LEU A 524 -8.58 10.41 -16.55
C LEU A 524 -9.45 10.73 -15.34
N VAL A 525 -10.75 10.44 -15.39
CA VAL A 525 -11.66 10.77 -14.28
C VAL A 525 -11.34 9.98 -13.02
N ALA A 526 -10.76 8.78 -13.14
CA ALA A 526 -10.31 8.01 -11.99
C ALA A 526 -9.15 8.68 -11.22
N ALA A 527 -8.46 9.67 -11.80
CA ALA A 527 -7.31 10.32 -11.18
C ALA A 527 -7.66 11.11 -9.91
N ASP A 528 -8.92 11.49 -9.70
CA ASP A 528 -9.39 12.20 -8.50
C ASP A 528 -10.33 11.38 -7.59
N ASP A 529 -10.48 10.07 -7.82
CA ASP A 529 -11.37 9.16 -7.08
C ASP A 529 -11.19 9.21 -5.55
N ASN A 530 -9.97 9.46 -5.08
CA ASN A 530 -9.63 9.50 -3.65
C ASN A 530 -9.68 10.92 -3.07
N THR A 531 -10.45 11.83 -3.68
CA THR A 531 -10.59 13.22 -3.24
C THR A 531 -12.06 13.63 -3.05
N PRO A 532 -12.37 14.56 -2.12
CA PRO A 532 -11.47 15.26 -1.20
C PRO A 532 -11.00 14.37 -0.03
N PHE A 533 -9.79 14.61 0.45
CA PHE A 533 -9.19 13.91 1.60
C PHE A 533 -9.15 14.81 2.83
N THR A 534 -9.45 14.26 4.01
CA THR A 534 -9.36 14.97 5.30
C THR A 534 -8.62 14.12 6.32
N ALA A 535 -7.54 14.67 6.88
CA ALA A 535 -6.80 14.07 7.99
C ALA A 535 -7.57 14.26 9.31
N GLU A 536 -7.68 13.22 10.13
CA GLU A 536 -8.40 13.24 11.40
C GLU A 536 -7.71 14.09 12.47
N VAL A 537 -6.38 14.07 12.54
CA VAL A 537 -5.62 14.64 13.66
C VAL A 537 -5.47 16.16 13.60
N ASN A 538 -6.07 16.84 12.60
CA ASN A 538 -5.92 18.28 12.37
C ASN A 538 -4.44 18.73 12.33
N PHE A 539 -3.51 17.82 12.02
CA PHE A 539 -2.11 18.17 11.87
C PHE A 539 -1.95 19.01 10.61
N LYS A 540 -1.65 20.30 10.79
CA LYS A 540 -1.71 21.30 9.73
C LYS A 540 -0.88 20.92 8.50
N GLY A 541 0.34 20.42 8.70
CA GLY A 541 1.22 20.01 7.60
C GLY A 541 0.67 18.85 6.74
N LEU A 542 -0.02 17.88 7.36
CA LEU A 542 -0.62 16.74 6.67
C LEU A 542 -1.80 17.19 5.81
N GLN A 543 -2.70 18.00 6.38
CA GLN A 543 -3.85 18.51 5.64
C GLN A 543 -3.44 19.47 4.52
N GLU A 544 -2.40 20.30 4.73
CA GLU A 544 -1.85 21.15 3.67
C GLU A 544 -1.32 20.32 2.50
N LEU A 545 -0.60 19.22 2.75
CA LEU A 545 -0.11 18.32 1.70
C LEU A 545 -1.28 17.63 0.98
N ALA A 546 -2.26 17.11 1.72
CA ALA A 546 -3.48 16.50 1.16
C ALA A 546 -4.25 17.47 0.25
N ASN A 547 -4.36 18.74 0.66
CA ASN A 547 -5.00 19.79 -0.13
C ASN A 547 -4.23 20.07 -1.44
N ILE A 548 -2.89 20.06 -1.39
CA ILE A 548 -2.07 20.23 -2.58
C ILE A 548 -2.28 19.04 -3.54
N MET A 549 -2.23 17.80 -3.04
CA MET A 549 -2.43 16.60 -3.86
C MET A 549 -3.83 16.53 -4.46
N THR A 550 -4.85 16.85 -3.66
CA THR A 550 -6.24 16.97 -4.13
C THR A 550 -6.34 17.99 -5.26
N ARG A 551 -5.74 19.18 -5.09
CA ARG A 551 -5.76 20.20 -6.14
C ARG A 551 -5.03 19.75 -7.41
N VAL A 552 -3.91 19.03 -7.30
CA VAL A 552 -3.21 18.47 -8.47
C VAL A 552 -4.11 17.48 -9.22
N ALA A 553 -4.82 16.61 -8.50
CA ALA A 553 -5.78 15.66 -9.06
C ALA A 553 -6.94 16.38 -9.77
N THR A 554 -7.62 17.30 -9.07
CA THR A 554 -8.76 18.04 -9.64
C THR A 554 -8.36 18.88 -10.85
N GLU A 555 -7.16 19.47 -10.85
CA GLU A 555 -6.65 20.25 -11.99
C GLU A 555 -6.32 19.36 -13.19
N LEU A 556 -5.74 18.17 -12.97
CA LEU A 556 -5.52 17.18 -14.04
C LEU A 556 -6.85 16.76 -14.68
N VAL A 557 -7.83 16.39 -13.86
CA VAL A 557 -9.16 15.98 -14.32
C VAL A 557 -9.84 17.13 -15.04
N SER A 558 -9.93 18.32 -14.43
CA SER A 558 -10.60 19.49 -15.01
C SER A 558 -10.07 19.83 -16.40
N VAL A 559 -8.74 19.99 -16.53
CA VAL A 559 -8.13 20.39 -17.79
C VAL A 559 -8.28 19.30 -18.86
N GLY A 560 -8.08 18.03 -18.50
CA GLY A 560 -8.22 16.91 -19.44
C GLY A 560 -9.68 16.65 -19.86
N ASN A 561 -10.64 16.81 -18.97
CA ASN A 561 -12.04 16.49 -19.21
C ASN A 561 -12.69 17.52 -20.17
N GLU A 562 -12.13 18.72 -20.28
CA GLU A 562 -12.48 19.68 -21.31
C GLU A 562 -11.98 19.28 -22.72
N LEU A 563 -10.88 18.53 -22.83
CA LEU A 563 -10.34 18.07 -24.12
C LEU A 563 -11.18 16.93 -24.73
N VAL A 564 -11.73 16.06 -23.89
CA VAL A 564 -12.57 14.91 -24.28
C VAL A 564 -13.73 15.29 -25.23
N PRO A 565 -14.65 16.21 -24.86
CA PRO A 565 -15.76 16.58 -25.73
C PRO A 565 -15.28 17.30 -26.99
N ILE A 566 -14.16 18.04 -26.93
CA ILE A 566 -13.62 18.75 -28.09
C ILE A 566 -13.10 17.77 -29.15
N VAL A 567 -12.34 16.75 -28.76
CA VAL A 567 -11.87 15.72 -29.69
C VAL A 567 -13.02 14.82 -30.14
N THR A 568 -13.99 14.53 -29.29
CA THR A 568 -15.19 13.76 -29.69
C THR A 568 -16.04 14.53 -30.69
N ASN A 569 -16.22 15.85 -30.48
CA ASN A 569 -16.96 16.72 -31.39
C ASN A 569 -16.26 16.86 -32.75
N LEU A 570 -14.92 16.91 -32.76
CA LEU A 570 -14.13 16.91 -34.00
C LEU A 570 -14.52 15.72 -34.90
N VAL A 571 -14.69 14.53 -34.32
CA VAL A 571 -15.08 13.33 -35.07
C VAL A 571 -16.49 13.46 -35.64
N THR A 572 -17.43 14.11 -34.93
CA THR A 572 -18.83 14.23 -35.36
C THR A 572 -19.16 15.49 -36.18
N ASP A 573 -18.18 16.39 -36.39
CA ASP A 573 -18.43 17.69 -37.01
C ASP A 573 -18.58 17.58 -38.53
N VAL A 574 -19.63 18.21 -39.05
CA VAL A 574 -20.05 18.20 -40.47
C VAL A 574 -20.19 19.60 -41.06
N SER A 575 -19.64 20.61 -40.38
CA SER A 575 -19.87 22.02 -40.67
C SER A 575 -19.39 22.43 -42.07
N GLY A 576 -18.39 21.75 -42.61
CA GLY A 576 -17.66 22.17 -43.81
C GLY A 576 -16.49 23.10 -43.50
N ASP A 577 -16.15 23.34 -42.23
CA ASP A 577 -15.05 24.22 -41.81
C ASP A 577 -13.96 23.43 -41.06
N VAL A 578 -13.18 22.66 -41.83
CA VAL A 578 -12.03 21.87 -41.34
C VAL A 578 -11.02 22.76 -40.61
N GLY A 579 -10.84 24.00 -41.07
CA GLY A 579 -9.92 24.96 -40.48
C GLY A 579 -10.29 25.28 -39.02
N ALA A 580 -11.54 25.66 -38.78
CA ALA A 580 -12.01 26.07 -37.46
C ALA A 580 -12.05 24.92 -36.45
N VAL A 581 -12.55 23.74 -36.86
CA VAL A 581 -12.73 22.60 -35.95
C VAL A 581 -11.40 22.05 -35.41
N PHE A 582 -10.38 21.91 -36.27
CA PHE A 582 -9.05 21.49 -35.82
C PHE A 582 -8.35 22.58 -34.99
N THR A 583 -8.55 23.85 -35.32
CA THR A 583 -7.97 24.96 -34.55
C THR A 583 -8.47 24.94 -33.11
N THR A 584 -9.76 24.67 -32.91
CA THR A 584 -10.35 24.53 -31.56
C THR A 584 -9.65 23.43 -30.75
N VAL A 585 -9.34 22.30 -31.39
CA VAL A 585 -8.64 21.17 -30.73
C VAL A 585 -7.18 21.55 -30.41
N PHE A 586 -6.45 22.16 -31.35
CA PHE A 586 -5.07 22.60 -31.13
C PHE A 586 -4.94 23.68 -30.05
N ASP A 587 -5.87 24.64 -30.04
CA ASP A 587 -5.95 25.67 -29.01
C ASP A 587 -6.15 25.03 -27.64
N LYS A 588 -7.02 24.00 -27.55
CA LYS A 588 -7.25 23.29 -26.30
C LYS A 588 -6.07 22.44 -25.86
N ILE A 589 -5.39 21.74 -26.77
CA ILE A 589 -4.16 21.01 -26.46
C ILE A 589 -3.09 21.98 -25.94
N THR A 590 -2.93 23.13 -26.60
CA THR A 590 -1.97 24.17 -26.18
C THR A 590 -2.31 24.72 -24.81
N ALA A 591 -3.57 25.08 -24.55
CA ALA A 591 -4.04 25.54 -23.25
C ALA A 591 -3.83 24.49 -22.15
N THR A 592 -4.03 23.20 -22.46
CA THR A 592 -3.80 22.09 -21.53
C THR A 592 -2.33 21.99 -21.15
N LYS A 593 -1.42 22.06 -22.13
CA LYS A 593 0.02 22.05 -21.88
C LYS A 593 0.49 23.28 -21.10
N GLU A 594 -0.08 24.44 -21.38
CA GLU A 594 0.21 25.68 -20.66
C GLU A 594 -0.26 25.59 -19.20
N ALA A 595 -1.46 25.05 -18.96
CA ALA A 595 -1.96 24.78 -17.61
C ALA A 595 -1.01 23.84 -16.84
N ILE A 596 -0.53 22.75 -17.45
CA ILE A 596 0.48 21.88 -16.83
C ILE A 596 1.76 22.66 -16.52
N THR A 597 2.27 23.43 -17.48
CA THR A 597 3.55 24.16 -17.36
C THR A 597 3.50 25.29 -16.33
N THR A 598 2.32 25.83 -16.03
CA THR A 598 2.13 26.94 -15.10
C THR A 598 1.67 26.49 -13.71
N LYS A 599 0.72 25.55 -13.62
CA LYS A 599 0.12 25.10 -12.35
C LYS A 599 0.96 24.05 -11.63
N LEU A 600 1.63 23.14 -12.35
CA LEU A 600 2.43 22.09 -11.71
C LEU A 600 3.62 22.66 -10.93
N PRO A 601 4.42 23.61 -11.46
CA PRO A 601 5.51 24.21 -10.69
C PRO A 601 5.03 24.88 -9.41
N VAL A 602 3.85 25.55 -9.43
CA VAL A 602 3.26 26.16 -8.22
C VAL A 602 2.94 25.09 -7.17
N ALA A 603 2.39 23.95 -7.57
CA ALA A 603 2.14 22.84 -6.64
C ALA A 603 3.46 22.27 -6.07
N ILE A 604 4.48 22.10 -6.93
CA ILE A 604 5.81 21.61 -6.52
C ILE A 604 6.47 22.56 -5.52
N ASP A 605 6.46 23.86 -5.79
CA ASP A 605 7.05 24.86 -4.90
C ASP A 605 6.33 24.88 -3.55
N GLN A 606 5.00 24.72 -3.54
CA GLN A 606 4.22 24.61 -2.30
C GLN A 606 4.55 23.35 -1.50
N ILE A 607 4.81 22.20 -2.14
CA ILE A 607 5.24 20.98 -1.45
C ILE A 607 6.61 21.21 -0.81
N LYS A 608 7.57 21.80 -1.54
CA LYS A 608 8.91 22.10 -1.01
C LYS A 608 8.86 23.08 0.16
N GLU A 609 8.06 24.13 0.03
CA GLU A 609 7.82 25.13 1.08
C GLU A 609 7.19 24.49 2.33
N LEU A 610 6.24 23.57 2.14
CA LEU A 610 5.59 22.83 3.23
C LEU A 610 6.59 21.96 3.99
N PHE A 611 7.42 21.17 3.30
CA PHE A 611 8.43 20.33 3.92
C PHE A 611 9.50 21.14 4.64
N LYS A 612 9.90 22.27 4.09
CA LYS A 612 10.80 23.21 4.75
C LYS A 612 10.20 23.80 6.02
N ASN A 613 8.96 24.30 5.95
CA ASN A 613 8.34 25.06 7.04
C ASN A 613 7.84 24.18 8.19
N ASN A 614 7.41 22.94 7.91
CA ASN A 614 6.85 22.06 8.93
C ASN A 614 7.83 20.97 9.42
N PHE A 615 8.86 20.61 8.64
CA PHE A 615 9.77 19.49 8.97
C PHE A 615 11.26 19.86 8.90
N SER A 616 11.61 21.14 8.69
CA SER A 616 13.00 21.62 8.57
C SER A 616 13.82 20.86 7.52
N SER A 617 13.17 20.39 6.45
CA SER A 617 13.81 19.57 5.43
C SER A 617 14.05 20.34 4.14
N GLU A 618 15.23 20.15 3.54
CA GLU A 618 15.62 20.73 2.25
C GLU A 618 16.14 19.64 1.31
N ASN A 619 15.78 19.72 0.02
CA ASN A 619 16.18 18.79 -1.06
C ASN A 619 15.53 17.39 -1.05
N LEU A 620 14.43 17.18 -0.31
CA LEU A 620 13.58 15.99 -0.45
C LEU A 620 12.56 16.19 -1.59
N ASP A 621 12.96 15.78 -2.79
CA ASP A 621 12.24 16.05 -4.03
C ASP A 621 11.52 14.81 -4.61
N TYR A 622 11.19 13.80 -3.80
CA TYR A 622 10.57 12.56 -4.30
C TYR A 622 9.20 12.79 -4.97
N ILE A 623 8.21 13.33 -4.27
CA ILE A 623 6.91 13.70 -4.86
C ILE A 623 7.10 14.69 -6.03
N PRO A 624 7.85 15.80 -5.89
CA PRO A 624 8.17 16.68 -7.02
C PRO A 624 8.72 15.95 -8.26
N ASN A 625 9.64 15.02 -8.09
CA ASN A 625 10.25 14.27 -9.19
C ASN A 625 9.27 13.29 -9.82
N GLN A 626 8.47 12.59 -9.03
CA GLN A 626 7.43 11.67 -9.51
C GLN A 626 6.36 12.40 -10.32
N LEU A 627 5.90 13.56 -9.83
CA LEU A 627 4.94 14.42 -10.55
C LEU A 627 5.56 14.98 -11.83
N ASN A 628 6.78 15.52 -11.78
CA ASN A 628 7.48 16.01 -12.97
C ASN A 628 7.62 14.92 -14.04
N ASP A 629 7.98 13.70 -13.66
CA ASP A 629 8.13 12.60 -14.60
C ASP A 629 6.79 12.20 -15.24
N GLY A 630 5.73 12.06 -14.42
CA GLY A 630 4.38 11.74 -14.89
C GLY A 630 3.82 12.80 -15.84
N PHE A 631 3.81 14.07 -15.44
CA PHE A 631 3.30 15.16 -16.26
C PHE A 631 4.16 15.45 -17.49
N ARG A 632 5.48 15.20 -17.44
CA ARG A 632 6.33 15.26 -18.63
C ARG A 632 5.86 14.29 -19.71
N ARG A 633 5.48 13.06 -19.33
CA ARG A 633 4.95 12.06 -20.27
C ARG A 633 3.62 12.49 -20.87
N VAL A 634 2.69 13.00 -20.06
CA VAL A 634 1.42 13.58 -20.55
C VAL A 634 1.68 14.68 -21.58
N ARG A 635 2.63 15.58 -21.31
CA ARG A 635 2.98 16.66 -22.24
C ARG A 635 3.55 16.14 -23.55
N LEU A 636 4.40 15.11 -23.51
CA LEU A 636 4.92 14.44 -24.70
C LEU A 636 3.82 13.72 -25.50
N GLY A 637 2.86 13.08 -24.82
CA GLY A 637 1.69 12.48 -25.47
C GLY A 637 0.79 13.52 -26.14
N LEU A 638 0.61 14.69 -25.52
CA LEU A 638 -0.13 15.81 -26.13
C LEU A 638 0.59 16.40 -27.36
N ASP A 639 1.92 16.44 -27.34
CA ASP A 639 2.73 16.85 -28.50
C ASP A 639 2.58 15.87 -29.67
N ASP A 640 2.62 14.56 -29.39
CA ASP A 640 2.40 13.52 -30.39
C ASP A 640 0.97 13.60 -30.96
N LEU A 641 -0.04 13.76 -30.10
CA LEU A 641 -1.44 13.87 -30.53
C LEU A 641 -1.65 15.09 -31.45
N ALA A 642 -1.08 16.24 -31.08
CA ALA A 642 -1.12 17.43 -31.92
C ALA A 642 -0.44 17.19 -33.28
N ALA A 643 0.70 16.50 -33.31
CA ALA A 643 1.40 16.18 -34.55
C ALA A 643 0.58 15.23 -35.45
N LYS A 644 -0.05 14.19 -34.88
CA LYS A 644 -0.90 13.25 -35.63
C LYS A 644 -2.18 13.91 -36.15
N LEU A 645 -2.84 14.74 -35.34
CA LEU A 645 -3.99 15.54 -35.78
C LEU A 645 -3.60 16.56 -36.87
N GLN A 646 -2.41 17.15 -36.79
CA GLN A 646 -1.92 18.08 -37.81
C GLN A 646 -1.65 17.37 -39.14
N ALA A 647 -1.10 16.15 -39.11
CA ALA A 647 -0.93 15.33 -40.30
C ALA A 647 -2.29 15.01 -40.96
N LEU A 648 -3.29 14.63 -40.15
CA LEU A 648 -4.66 14.40 -40.64
C LEU A 648 -5.27 15.67 -41.25
N LYS A 649 -5.16 16.82 -40.59
CA LYS A 649 -5.64 18.12 -41.11
C LYS A 649 -4.99 18.45 -42.45
N THR A 650 -3.68 18.26 -42.58
CA THR A 650 -2.94 18.52 -43.82
C THR A 650 -3.39 17.60 -44.96
N ALA A 651 -3.69 16.34 -44.66
CA ALA A 651 -4.25 15.41 -45.65
C ALA A 651 -5.66 15.84 -46.13
N ILE A 652 -6.51 16.30 -45.21
CA ILE A 652 -7.84 16.82 -45.57
C ILE A 652 -7.72 18.08 -46.44
N ALA A 653 -6.86 19.03 -46.05
CA ALA A 653 -6.63 20.26 -46.83
C ALA A 653 -6.10 19.99 -48.25
N ALA A 654 -5.31 18.93 -48.44
CA ALA A 654 -4.86 18.50 -49.76
C ALA A 654 -6.03 18.02 -50.65
N ALA A 655 -7.01 17.31 -50.06
CA ALA A 655 -8.23 16.92 -50.76
C ALA A 655 -9.07 18.13 -51.20
N GLU A 656 -9.26 19.11 -50.31
CA GLU A 656 -9.99 20.34 -50.60
C GLU A 656 -9.30 21.19 -51.68
N THR A 657 -7.96 21.25 -51.66
CA THR A 657 -7.17 21.97 -52.65
C THR A 657 -7.31 21.35 -54.03
N GLU A 658 -7.28 20.02 -54.13
CA GLU A 658 -7.48 19.31 -55.41
C GLU A 658 -8.94 19.44 -55.91
N ALA A 659 -9.92 19.38 -55.01
CA ALA A 659 -11.34 19.60 -55.35
C ALA A 659 -11.58 20.99 -55.96
N SER A 660 -10.92 22.03 -55.43
CA SER A 660 -11.03 23.41 -55.93
C SER A 660 -10.62 23.57 -57.41
N GLY A 661 -9.87 22.62 -57.97
CA GLY A 661 -9.54 22.56 -59.41
C GLY A 661 -10.46 21.65 -60.25
N ALA A 662 -11.26 20.78 -59.63
CA ALA A 662 -12.06 19.73 -60.27
C ALA A 662 -13.59 19.85 -60.08
N GLY A 663 -14.08 20.70 -59.17
CA GLY A 663 -15.51 20.87 -58.87
C GLY A 663 -15.82 20.74 -57.36
N GLU A 664 -16.91 20.03 -57.01
CA GLU A 664 -17.26 19.72 -55.61
C GLU A 664 -16.32 18.65 -55.01
N LEU A 665 -16.12 18.68 -53.69
CA LEU A 665 -15.38 17.63 -52.98
C LEU A 665 -16.12 16.30 -53.13
N THR A 666 -15.41 15.28 -53.61
CA THR A 666 -15.96 13.92 -53.80
C THR A 666 -15.34 12.92 -52.86
N ASP A 667 -16.04 11.81 -52.60
CA ASP A 667 -15.54 10.69 -51.80
C ASP A 667 -14.23 10.12 -52.37
N ALA A 668 -14.08 10.07 -53.70
CA ALA A 668 -12.85 9.64 -54.36
C ALA A 668 -11.65 10.55 -54.01
N LEU A 669 -11.85 11.87 -53.96
CA LEU A 669 -10.81 12.83 -53.60
C LEU A 669 -10.44 12.76 -52.11
N VAL A 670 -11.43 12.63 -51.22
CA VAL A 670 -11.17 12.43 -49.79
C VAL A 670 -10.37 11.15 -49.57
N LYS A 671 -10.80 10.04 -50.16
CA LYS A 671 -10.11 8.75 -50.01
C LYS A 671 -8.69 8.76 -50.62
N LYS A 672 -8.43 9.56 -51.67
CA LYS A 672 -7.11 9.72 -52.28
C LYS A 672 -6.08 10.31 -51.32
N HIS A 673 -6.48 11.32 -50.53
CA HIS A 673 -5.56 12.06 -49.66
C HIS A 673 -5.65 11.65 -48.19
N VAL A 674 -6.85 11.39 -47.67
CA VAL A 674 -7.11 11.00 -46.27
C VAL A 674 -7.03 9.49 -46.14
N LYS A 675 -5.82 8.99 -45.89
CA LYS A 675 -5.56 7.55 -45.71
C LYS A 675 -6.00 7.11 -44.30
N PRO A 676 -6.52 5.87 -44.13
CA PRO A 676 -6.88 5.33 -42.81
C PRO A 676 -5.76 5.41 -41.77
N ALA A 677 -4.50 5.34 -42.21
CA ALA A 677 -3.30 5.53 -41.41
C ALA A 677 -3.36 6.76 -40.49
N PHE A 678 -3.83 7.90 -41.01
CA PHE A 678 -3.89 9.14 -40.22
C PHE A 678 -4.89 9.05 -39.07
N VAL A 679 -5.99 8.31 -39.24
CA VAL A 679 -7.00 8.10 -38.19
C VAL A 679 -6.46 7.13 -37.14
N TYR A 680 -5.81 6.05 -37.56
CA TYR A 680 -5.18 5.08 -36.66
C TYR A 680 -4.02 5.67 -35.87
N ASP A 681 -3.21 6.53 -36.48
CA ASP A 681 -2.16 7.32 -35.80
C ASP A 681 -2.72 8.17 -34.66
N VAL A 682 -3.89 8.81 -34.88
CA VAL A 682 -4.58 9.59 -33.85
C VAL A 682 -5.08 8.68 -32.72
N VAL A 683 -5.70 7.54 -33.04
CA VAL A 683 -6.15 6.54 -32.06
C VAL A 683 -4.99 6.06 -31.19
N PHE A 684 -3.86 5.70 -31.82
CA PHE A 684 -2.66 5.25 -31.11
C PHE A 684 -2.12 6.32 -30.17
N SER A 685 -2.03 7.57 -30.64
CA SER A 685 -1.56 8.69 -29.82
C SER A 685 -2.45 8.94 -28.60
N ILE A 686 -3.78 8.79 -28.74
CA ILE A 686 -4.72 8.88 -27.62
C ILE A 686 -4.53 7.74 -26.62
N ASN A 687 -4.32 6.51 -27.08
CA ASN A 687 -4.08 5.36 -26.20
C ASN A 687 -2.72 5.45 -25.48
N GLN A 688 -1.70 6.02 -26.12
CA GLN A 688 -0.43 6.34 -25.46
C GLN A 688 -0.62 7.41 -24.37
N LEU A 689 -1.42 8.46 -24.65
CA LEU A 689 -1.74 9.48 -23.66
C LEU A 689 -2.51 8.88 -22.46
N LYS A 690 -3.49 8.01 -22.71
CA LYS A 690 -4.20 7.21 -21.69
C LYS A 690 -3.20 6.46 -20.80
N ALA A 691 -2.21 5.80 -21.40
CA ALA A 691 -1.21 5.02 -20.69
C ALA A 691 -0.26 5.84 -19.79
N TYR A 692 -0.19 7.17 -19.96
CA TYR A 692 0.63 8.05 -19.14
C TYR A 692 -0.06 8.54 -17.87
N LEU A 693 -1.37 8.37 -17.73
CA LEU A 693 -2.15 8.88 -16.59
C LEU A 693 -1.96 8.07 -15.29
N PRO A 694 -1.86 6.72 -15.30
CA PRO A 694 -1.87 5.94 -14.05
C PRO A 694 -0.71 6.22 -13.11
N VAL A 695 0.47 6.60 -13.61
CA VAL A 695 1.61 6.94 -12.74
C VAL A 695 1.36 8.22 -11.94
N ILE A 696 0.60 9.18 -12.50
CA ILE A 696 0.22 10.40 -11.79
C ILE A 696 -0.83 10.06 -10.73
N LYS A 697 -1.84 9.27 -11.09
CA LYS A 697 -2.85 8.75 -10.14
C LYS A 697 -2.18 8.02 -8.99
N TYR A 698 -1.28 7.07 -9.28
CA TYR A 698 -0.52 6.35 -8.26
C TYR A 698 0.26 7.30 -7.33
N THR A 699 0.94 8.31 -7.88
CA THR A 699 1.68 9.29 -7.07
C THR A 699 0.76 10.06 -6.11
N ILE A 700 -0.44 10.41 -6.56
CA ILE A 700 -1.46 11.09 -5.74
C ILE A 700 -1.97 10.14 -4.67
N ASP A 701 -2.44 8.96 -5.06
CA ASP A 701 -3.05 7.97 -4.18
C ASP A 701 -2.07 7.50 -3.11
N SER A 702 -0.84 7.16 -3.48
CA SER A 702 0.18 6.70 -2.52
C SER A 702 0.60 7.81 -1.54
N THR A 703 0.59 9.08 -1.98
CA THR A 703 0.86 10.21 -1.08
C THR A 703 -0.28 10.40 -0.08
N LEU A 704 -1.54 10.30 -0.53
CA LEU A 704 -2.72 10.39 0.33
C LEU A 704 -2.79 9.22 1.33
N GLU A 705 -2.43 8.02 0.88
CA GLU A 705 -2.31 6.84 1.75
C GLU A 705 -1.23 7.04 2.83
N ASN A 706 -0.04 7.54 2.45
CA ASN A 706 1.03 7.84 3.41
C ASN A 706 0.64 8.94 4.40
N ILE A 707 -0.18 9.91 3.98
CA ILE A 707 -0.77 10.91 4.88
C ILE A 707 -1.72 10.23 5.87
N ASN A 708 -2.58 9.32 5.41
CA ASN A 708 -3.48 8.57 6.30
C ASN A 708 -2.69 7.75 7.32
N LEU A 709 -1.64 7.07 6.89
CA LEU A 709 -0.77 6.27 7.76
C LEU A 709 -0.07 7.15 8.82
N ALA A 710 0.43 8.32 8.43
CA ALA A 710 1.00 9.29 9.36
C ALA A 710 -0.04 9.81 10.36
N ASP A 711 -1.26 10.08 9.89
CA ASP A 711 -2.37 10.59 10.70
C ASP A 711 -2.84 9.56 11.74
N ASP A 712 -3.05 8.30 11.33
CA ASP A 712 -3.39 7.19 12.22
C ASP A 712 -2.33 7.00 13.32
N TYR A 713 -1.05 7.14 12.97
CA TYR A 713 0.02 7.06 13.94
C TYR A 713 0.07 8.27 14.89
N LEU A 714 -0.15 9.49 14.42
CA LEU A 714 -0.24 10.66 15.30
C LEU A 714 -1.39 10.54 16.30
N LYS A 715 -2.52 9.94 15.88
CA LYS A 715 -3.64 9.61 16.77
C LYS A 715 -3.24 8.60 17.83
N LEU A 716 -2.54 7.53 17.43
CA LEU A 716 -1.99 6.56 18.37
C LEU A 716 -1.06 7.23 19.39
N VAL A 717 -0.18 8.13 18.94
CA VAL A 717 0.71 8.91 19.83
C VAL A 717 -0.10 9.80 20.79
N GLN A 718 -1.16 10.49 20.33
CA GLN A 718 -2.04 11.29 21.18
C GLN A 718 -2.69 10.46 22.28
N GLU A 719 -3.24 9.30 21.93
CA GLU A 719 -3.84 8.37 22.89
C GLU A 719 -2.79 7.80 23.86
N GLY A 720 -1.60 7.47 23.34
CA GLY A 720 -0.45 7.01 24.14
C GLY A 720 -0.02 8.03 25.20
N VAL A 721 0.10 9.30 24.82
CA VAL A 721 0.45 10.40 25.75
C VAL A 721 -0.66 10.64 26.78
N ALA A 722 -1.93 10.58 26.39
CA ALA A 722 -3.04 10.69 27.33
C ALA A 722 -3.05 9.54 28.36
N ASN A 723 -2.79 8.31 27.91
CA ASN A 723 -2.67 7.14 28.79
C ASN A 723 -1.46 7.24 29.73
N ALA A 724 -0.35 7.79 29.23
CA ALA A 724 0.87 8.07 30.00
C ALA A 724 0.63 9.12 31.11
N ASP A 725 -0.16 10.16 30.85
CA ASP A 725 -0.55 11.16 31.87
C ASP A 725 -1.40 10.52 32.99
N GLU A 726 -2.43 9.76 32.62
CA GLU A 726 -3.28 9.03 33.58
C GLU A 726 -2.47 8.01 34.42
N ALA A 727 -1.53 7.32 33.78
CA ALA A 727 -0.60 6.42 34.43
C ALA A 727 0.28 7.14 35.48
N SER A 728 0.76 8.35 35.16
CA SER A 728 1.59 9.15 36.05
C SER A 728 0.82 9.60 37.29
N LYS A 729 -0.44 10.02 37.13
CA LYS A 729 -1.34 10.38 38.25
C LYS A 729 -1.51 9.23 39.24
N LYS A 730 -1.83 8.03 38.73
CA LYS A 730 -1.95 6.82 39.58
C LYS A 730 -0.67 6.47 40.34
N ALA A 731 0.49 6.73 39.73
CA ALA A 731 1.76 6.48 40.38
C ALA A 731 2.03 7.48 41.51
N ILE A 732 1.65 8.76 41.32
CA ILE A 732 1.70 9.79 42.37
C ILE A 732 0.72 9.46 43.51
N ASP A 733 -0.49 9.00 43.21
CA ASP A 733 -1.47 8.57 44.21
C ASP A 733 -0.93 7.45 45.11
N SER A 734 -0.07 6.58 44.56
CA SER A 734 0.58 5.52 45.33
C SER A 734 1.59 6.09 46.34
N VAL A 735 2.35 7.13 45.98
CA VAL A 735 3.22 7.84 46.93
C VAL A 735 2.36 8.54 47.99
N LYS A 736 1.28 9.20 47.56
CA LYS A 736 0.34 9.88 48.47
C LYS A 736 -0.24 8.93 49.51
N SER A 737 -0.59 7.70 49.11
CA SER A 737 -1.10 6.70 50.03
C SER A 737 -0.10 6.37 51.15
N VAL A 738 1.21 6.33 50.85
CA VAL A 738 2.25 6.06 51.86
C VAL A 738 2.46 7.28 52.75
N THR A 739 2.48 8.48 52.19
CA THR A 739 2.63 9.72 52.99
C THR A 739 1.43 9.98 53.90
N ASP A 740 0.21 9.66 53.44
CA ASP A 740 -1.01 9.73 54.25
C ASP A 740 -0.96 8.70 55.40
N ALA A 741 -0.44 7.49 55.14
CA ALA A 741 -0.25 6.46 56.17
C ALA A 741 0.75 6.90 57.25
N ILE A 742 1.91 7.45 56.86
CA ILE A 742 2.90 8.02 57.79
C ILE A 742 2.26 9.10 58.66
N THR A 743 1.52 10.03 58.03
CA THR A 743 0.85 11.13 58.76
C THR A 743 -0.14 10.60 59.78
N LYS A 744 -0.95 9.61 59.38
CA LYS A 744 -1.95 8.99 60.24
C LYS A 744 -1.30 8.26 61.42
N GLU A 745 -0.32 7.41 61.15
CA GLU A 745 0.35 6.61 62.19
C GLU A 745 1.04 7.50 63.21
N VAL A 746 1.82 8.50 62.78
CA VAL A 746 2.49 9.44 63.68
C VAL A 746 1.48 10.14 64.60
N LYS A 747 0.33 10.58 64.08
CA LYS A 747 -0.72 11.23 64.88
C LYS A 747 -1.38 10.28 65.87
N ASP A 748 -1.76 9.09 65.41
CA ASP A 748 -2.43 8.08 66.24
C ASP A 748 -1.50 7.63 67.38
N ASP A 749 -0.22 7.45 67.08
CA ASP A 749 0.81 7.02 68.01
C ASP A 749 1.09 8.04 69.11
N PHE A 750 1.27 9.31 68.75
CA PHE A 750 1.49 10.37 69.74
C PHE A 750 0.24 10.70 70.54
N THR A 751 -0.96 10.53 69.96
CA THR A 751 -2.22 10.61 70.71
C THR A 751 -2.27 9.51 71.78
N SER A 752 -1.88 8.28 71.42
CA SER A 752 -1.77 7.17 72.38
C SER A 752 -0.75 7.47 73.48
N LEU A 753 0.41 8.02 73.12
CA LEU A 753 1.46 8.38 74.07
C LEU A 753 1.03 9.52 75.02
N ASN A 754 0.35 10.54 74.50
CA ASN A 754 -0.21 11.63 75.31
C ASN A 754 -1.23 11.10 76.33
N ASN A 755 -2.10 10.17 75.93
CA ASN A 755 -3.04 9.54 76.85
C ASN A 755 -2.35 8.75 77.97
N GLN A 756 -1.26 8.03 77.65
CA GLN A 756 -0.45 7.34 78.66
C GLN A 756 0.19 8.33 79.65
N PHE A 757 0.69 9.46 79.14
CA PHE A 757 1.25 10.53 79.97
C PHE A 757 0.19 11.17 80.87
N GLN A 758 -0.99 11.51 80.35
CA GLN A 758 -2.09 12.08 81.16
C GLN A 758 -2.56 11.12 82.25
N ASN A 759 -2.57 9.80 82.00
CA ASN A 759 -2.83 8.82 83.04
C ASN A 759 -1.77 8.88 84.15
N THR A 760 -0.49 9.02 83.77
CA THR A 760 0.62 9.18 84.72
C THR A 760 0.49 10.47 85.54
N GLU A 761 0.12 11.60 84.92
CA GLU A 761 -0.18 12.85 85.62
C GLU A 761 -1.32 12.67 86.64
N ASN A 762 -2.43 12.07 86.22
CA ASN A 762 -3.58 11.79 87.09
C ASN A 762 -3.19 10.90 88.28
N GLU A 763 -2.37 9.87 88.07
CA GLU A 763 -1.86 9.02 89.15
C GLU A 763 -1.02 9.82 90.15
N VAL A 764 -0.15 10.71 89.69
CA VAL A 764 0.67 11.58 90.55
C VAL A 764 -0.20 12.54 91.37
N GLU A 765 -1.28 13.08 90.80
CA GLU A 765 -2.22 13.96 91.52
C GLU A 765 -2.93 13.25 92.69
N THR A 766 -3.05 11.92 92.66
CA THR A 766 -3.65 11.15 93.77
C THR A 766 -2.72 10.99 94.98
N LEU A 767 -1.43 11.30 94.84
CA LEU A 767 -0.43 11.17 95.91
C LEU A 767 -0.52 12.36 96.88
N THR A 768 -0.85 12.09 98.15
CA THR A 768 -1.33 13.12 99.09
C THR A 768 -0.29 13.68 100.04
N LYS A 769 0.87 13.05 100.20
CA LYS A 769 1.95 13.53 101.08
C LYS A 769 3.02 14.27 100.30
N ILE A 770 3.29 13.88 99.05
CA ILE A 770 4.27 14.60 98.21
C ILE A 770 3.88 16.07 97.98
N ASN A 771 2.60 16.42 98.04
CA ASN A 771 2.11 17.79 97.89
C ASN A 771 2.57 18.75 99.03
N GLN A 772 3.01 18.20 100.17
CA GLN A 772 3.56 18.95 101.30
C GLN A 772 5.07 19.16 101.17
N ALA A 773 5.73 18.56 100.16
CA ALA A 773 7.15 18.74 99.93
C ALA A 773 7.45 20.10 99.29
N ASN A 774 8.55 20.74 99.71
CA ASN A 774 8.98 22.05 99.21
C ASN A 774 9.26 22.03 97.69
N TYR A 775 9.66 20.89 97.14
CA TYR A 775 9.99 20.70 95.72
C TYR A 775 8.79 20.23 94.87
N PHE A 776 7.60 20.12 95.44
CA PHE A 776 6.40 19.69 94.70
C PHE A 776 6.04 20.66 93.56
N ILE A 777 6.19 21.97 93.76
CA ILE A 777 5.94 22.97 92.71
C ILE A 777 6.89 22.79 91.51
N ASN A 778 8.13 22.39 91.77
CA ASN A 778 9.10 22.08 90.71
C ASN A 778 8.71 20.80 89.96
N LEU A 779 8.18 19.78 90.66
CA LEU A 779 7.64 18.57 90.03
C LEU A 779 6.46 18.88 89.11
N VAL A 780 5.53 19.75 89.52
CA VAL A 780 4.43 20.23 88.66
C VAL A 780 4.99 20.95 87.42
N GLY A 781 6.07 21.71 87.57
CA GLY A 781 6.78 22.32 86.44
C GLY A 781 7.38 21.29 85.46
N VAL A 782 7.86 20.14 85.95
CA VAL A 782 8.34 19.03 85.13
C VAL A 782 7.20 18.38 84.35
N LEU A 783 6.08 18.06 85.00
CA LEU A 783 4.87 17.54 84.35
C LEU A 783 4.37 18.50 83.26
N SER A 784 4.34 19.80 83.58
CA SER A 784 3.98 20.85 82.62
C SER A 784 4.91 20.89 81.40
N SER A 785 6.19 20.54 81.55
CA SER A 785 7.17 20.52 80.44
C SER A 785 6.92 19.36 79.46
N PHE A 786 6.52 18.19 79.98
CA PHE A 786 6.04 17.09 79.14
C PHE A 786 4.73 17.46 78.44
N SER A 787 3.76 17.99 79.18
CA SER A 787 2.49 18.51 78.63
C SER A 787 2.71 19.55 77.51
N GLU A 788 3.68 20.46 77.67
CA GLU A 788 4.02 21.44 76.63
C GLU A 788 4.57 20.78 75.35
N SER A 789 5.35 19.69 75.50
CA SER A 789 5.87 18.94 74.35
C SER A 789 4.75 18.29 73.55
N PHE A 790 3.71 17.75 74.21
CA PHE A 790 2.52 17.23 73.53
C PHE A 790 1.66 18.34 72.92
N TYR A 791 1.51 19.48 73.59
CA TYR A 791 0.78 20.64 73.06
C TYR A 791 1.37 21.14 71.74
N LYS A 792 2.71 21.21 71.65
CA LYS A 792 3.45 21.58 70.45
C LYS A 792 3.24 20.63 69.27
N LEU A 793 2.78 19.39 69.50
CA LEU A 793 2.46 18.47 68.41
C LEU A 793 1.31 19.01 67.56
N GLU A 794 0.21 19.43 68.19
CA GLU A 794 -0.97 19.94 67.48
C GLU A 794 -0.73 21.31 66.86
N THR A 795 -0.04 22.21 67.55
CA THR A 795 0.09 23.61 67.12
C THR A 795 1.22 23.85 66.13
N GLU A 796 2.27 23.03 66.16
CA GLU A 796 3.49 23.26 65.36
C GLU A 796 3.86 22.04 64.50
N ARG A 797 3.94 20.85 65.10
CA ARG A 797 4.56 19.69 64.44
C ARG A 797 3.66 18.99 63.41
N TYR A 798 2.38 18.76 63.71
CA TYR A 798 1.45 18.15 62.76
C TYR A 798 1.22 19.02 61.51
N PRO A 799 1.01 20.36 61.61
CA PRO A 799 0.93 21.21 60.42
C PRO A 799 2.21 21.21 59.58
N SER A 800 3.38 21.18 60.24
CA SER A 800 4.67 21.12 59.53
C SER A 800 4.84 19.80 58.78
N LEU A 801 4.48 18.67 59.40
CA LEU A 801 4.51 17.34 58.79
C LEU A 801 3.64 17.28 57.53
N GLU A 802 2.39 17.73 57.62
CA GLU A 802 1.47 17.75 56.47
C GLU A 802 2.00 18.62 55.34
N THR A 803 2.52 19.81 55.66
CA THR A 803 3.08 20.73 54.67
C THR A 803 4.28 20.14 53.94
N GLN A 804 5.17 19.43 54.64
CA GLN A 804 6.37 18.84 54.05
C GLN A 804 6.04 17.67 53.12
N LEU A 805 5.10 16.81 53.53
CA LEU A 805 4.67 15.68 52.71
C LEU A 805 3.86 16.13 51.50
N GLU A 806 3.03 17.17 51.62
CA GLU A 806 2.35 17.78 50.48
C GLU A 806 3.36 18.39 49.49
N ALA A 807 4.39 19.08 49.99
CA ALA A 807 5.44 19.65 49.14
C ALA A 807 6.22 18.58 48.34
N LEU A 808 6.40 17.39 48.89
CA LEU A 808 6.93 16.23 48.16
C LEU A 808 5.98 15.86 47.01
N ILE A 809 4.69 15.66 47.29
CA ILE A 809 3.69 15.28 46.27
C ILE A 809 3.57 16.32 45.16
N ASP A 810 3.55 17.60 45.50
CA ASP A 810 3.52 18.72 44.54
C ASP A 810 4.76 18.71 43.64
N THR A 811 5.94 18.46 44.22
CA THR A 811 7.19 18.43 43.45
C THR A 811 7.23 17.24 42.50
N LEU A 812 6.79 16.06 42.96
CA LEU A 812 6.68 14.86 42.10
C LEU A 812 5.69 15.10 40.95
N SER A 813 4.53 15.68 41.25
CA SER A 813 3.51 16.02 40.27
C SER A 813 4.06 16.98 39.22
N LYS A 814 4.71 18.07 39.66
CA LYS A 814 5.30 19.06 38.78
C LYS A 814 6.39 18.48 37.87
N ALA A 815 7.21 17.57 38.39
CA ALA A 815 8.29 16.95 37.63
C ALA A 815 7.80 15.99 36.53
N LEU A 816 6.57 15.49 36.65
CA LEU A 816 5.95 14.55 35.70
C LEU A 816 4.96 15.23 34.76
N SER A 817 4.31 16.31 35.19
CA SER A 817 3.53 17.17 34.31
C SER A 817 4.48 17.93 33.39
N GLY A 818 4.54 17.57 32.11
CA GLY A 818 5.31 18.32 31.13
C GLY A 818 4.85 19.78 31.11
N GLU A 819 5.75 20.73 31.35
CA GLU A 819 5.53 22.14 31.02
C GLU A 819 5.52 22.27 29.48
N GLY A 820 4.41 21.86 28.86
CA GLY A 820 4.12 22.01 27.45
C GLY A 820 2.68 22.47 27.32
N ALA A 821 2.48 23.73 26.96
CA ALA A 821 1.16 24.28 26.72
C ALA A 821 0.40 23.41 25.69
N SER A 822 -0.85 23.09 26.03
CA SER A 822 -1.93 22.59 25.16
C SER A 822 -1.60 22.42 23.67
N GLY A 823 -1.51 21.17 23.21
CA GLY A 823 -1.92 20.79 21.85
C GLY A 823 -0.87 20.60 20.76
N GLN A 824 0.44 20.71 21.01
CA GLN A 824 1.47 20.37 20.02
C GLN A 824 2.36 19.22 20.51
N LEU A 825 2.09 18.02 19.98
CA LEU A 825 3.04 16.92 19.93
C LEU A 825 4.09 17.26 18.85
N SER A 826 5.15 17.98 19.21
CA SER A 826 6.29 18.19 18.32
C SER A 826 7.58 17.74 18.99
N SER A 827 8.19 16.68 18.46
CA SER A 827 9.56 16.27 18.73
C SER A 827 10.25 16.12 17.38
N PRO A 828 11.53 16.52 17.24
CA PRO A 828 12.30 16.32 16.02
C PRO A 828 12.32 14.85 15.54
N LEU A 829 12.24 13.89 16.46
CA LEU A 829 12.14 12.47 16.13
C LEU A 829 10.79 12.11 15.50
N LEU A 830 9.69 12.60 16.09
CA LEU A 830 8.36 12.41 15.53
C LEU A 830 8.28 13.04 14.13
N ASP A 831 8.78 14.27 13.98
CA ASP A 831 8.83 14.97 12.69
C ASP A 831 9.65 14.19 11.65
N SER A 832 10.79 13.61 12.05
CA SER A 832 11.63 12.80 11.15
C SER A 832 10.92 11.53 10.67
N LEU A 833 10.20 10.84 11.55
CA LEU A 833 9.43 9.65 11.19
C LEU A 833 8.25 9.98 10.27
N ILE A 834 7.48 11.03 10.61
CA ILE A 834 6.35 11.48 9.79
C ILE A 834 6.82 11.94 8.42
N LEU A 835 7.91 12.71 8.35
CA LEU A 835 8.51 13.15 7.10
C LEU A 835 8.89 11.95 6.20
N THR A 836 9.48 10.91 6.79
CA THR A 836 9.93 9.70 6.06
C THR A 836 8.80 9.00 5.32
N VAL A 837 7.58 8.96 5.89
CA VAL A 837 6.44 8.33 5.23
C VAL A 837 5.79 9.25 4.20
N ILE A 838 5.57 10.53 4.54
CA ILE A 838 4.84 11.47 3.66
C ILE A 838 5.65 11.99 2.49
N GLU A 839 6.97 11.86 2.50
CA GLU A 839 7.80 12.24 1.36
C GLU A 839 7.63 11.30 0.16
N ASN A 840 6.99 10.13 0.35
CA ASN A 840 6.76 9.12 -0.68
C ASN A 840 8.06 8.66 -1.39
N GLY A 841 9.13 8.53 -0.60
CA GLY A 841 10.47 8.11 -1.01
C GLY A 841 10.58 6.62 -1.32
N LYS A 842 11.82 6.16 -1.59
CA LYS A 842 12.14 4.79 -2.03
C LYS A 842 11.62 3.70 -1.09
N TYR A 843 11.79 3.93 0.21
CA TYR A 843 11.52 2.98 1.28
C TYR A 843 10.58 3.57 2.35
N ALA A 844 9.79 4.59 1.99
CA ALA A 844 9.00 5.41 2.90
C ALA A 844 8.17 4.59 3.92
N GLN A 845 7.27 3.74 3.42
CA GLN A 845 6.44 2.90 4.28
C GLN A 845 7.26 1.83 5.04
N PHE A 846 8.25 1.20 4.39
CA PHE A 846 9.11 0.20 5.04
C PHE A 846 9.83 0.78 6.27
N CYS A 847 10.49 1.92 6.11
CA CYS A 847 11.22 2.57 7.19
C CYS A 847 10.29 3.15 8.26
N PHE A 848 9.11 3.61 7.86
CA PHE A 848 8.07 3.98 8.82
C PHE A 848 7.67 2.79 9.70
N TYR A 849 7.33 1.64 9.12
CA TYR A 849 7.00 0.42 9.88
C TYR A 849 8.17 -0.16 10.68
N LYS A 850 9.42 0.07 10.24
CA LYS A 850 10.64 -0.29 10.98
C LYS A 850 10.77 0.49 12.28
N TYR A 851 10.41 1.78 12.29
CA TYR A 851 10.70 2.67 13.42
C TYR A 851 9.47 3.17 14.18
N LEU A 852 8.24 3.04 13.68
CA LEU A 852 7.07 3.68 14.30
C LEU A 852 6.85 3.26 15.75
N GLU A 853 6.95 1.98 16.06
CA GLU A 853 6.74 1.51 17.43
C GLU A 853 7.96 1.76 18.32
N LEU A 854 9.16 1.86 17.76
CA LEU A 854 10.36 2.28 18.50
C LEU A 854 10.24 3.75 18.92
N VAL A 855 9.79 4.62 18.01
CA VAL A 855 9.49 6.02 18.31
C VAL A 855 8.35 6.13 19.31
N PHE A 856 7.25 5.40 19.12
CA PHE A 856 6.13 5.36 20.06
C PHE A 856 6.57 4.90 21.46
N GLY A 857 7.37 3.83 21.52
CA GLY A 857 7.98 3.33 22.74
C GLY A 857 8.87 4.38 23.41
N LEU A 858 9.72 5.08 22.65
CA LEU A 858 10.57 6.15 23.18
C LEU A 858 9.73 7.29 23.79
N LEU A 859 8.72 7.77 23.06
CA LEU A 859 7.84 8.86 23.50
C LEU A 859 7.05 8.50 24.77
N THR A 860 6.71 7.23 24.97
CA THR A 860 5.97 6.75 26.15
C THR A 860 6.88 6.23 27.28
N SER A 861 8.16 5.94 27.00
CA SER A 861 9.12 5.34 27.93
C SER A 861 9.47 6.19 29.15
N LEU A 862 9.27 7.52 29.07
CA LEU A 862 9.51 8.43 30.19
C LEU A 862 8.61 8.07 31.38
N VAL A 863 7.37 7.64 31.14
CA VAL A 863 6.43 7.23 32.21
C VAL A 863 6.81 5.90 32.84
N ASP A 864 7.24 4.93 32.03
CA ASP A 864 7.71 3.66 32.57
C ASP A 864 8.97 3.84 33.41
N SER A 865 9.87 4.72 32.96
CA SER A 865 11.11 5.03 33.68
C SER A 865 10.87 5.89 34.92
N SER A 866 9.93 6.85 34.88
CA SER A 866 9.56 7.65 36.05
C SER A 866 8.89 6.81 37.13
N ARG A 867 8.08 5.83 36.75
CA ARG A 867 7.52 4.84 37.68
C ARG A 867 8.59 4.03 38.38
N GLN A 868 9.68 3.68 37.72
CA GLN A 868 10.81 3.02 38.40
C GLN A 868 11.43 3.93 39.48
N CYS A 869 11.51 5.23 39.23
CA CYS A 869 11.99 6.19 40.23
C CYS A 869 11.02 6.26 41.41
N LEU A 870 9.71 6.33 41.17
CA LEU A 870 8.69 6.34 42.22
C LEU A 870 8.70 5.05 43.05
N ASP A 871 8.79 3.88 42.41
CA ASP A 871 8.85 2.58 43.10
C ASP A 871 9.99 2.51 44.14
N LYS A 872 11.14 3.12 43.82
CA LYS A 872 12.29 3.19 44.75
C LYS A 872 11.98 4.10 45.94
N GLU A 873 11.34 5.24 45.72
CA GLU A 873 11.00 6.16 46.80
C GLU A 873 9.85 5.62 47.67
N ILE A 874 8.83 4.97 47.10
CA ILE A 874 7.76 4.29 47.85
C ILE A 874 8.36 3.31 48.86
N SER A 875 9.31 2.48 48.41
CA SER A 875 9.95 1.48 49.28
C SER A 875 10.73 2.11 50.43
N ARG A 876 11.35 3.28 50.20
CA ARG A 876 12.10 4.02 51.23
C ARG A 876 11.16 4.70 52.23
N LEU A 877 10.06 5.27 51.75
CA LEU A 877 9.04 5.88 52.61
C LEU A 877 8.36 4.83 53.50
N GLN A 878 8.11 3.62 52.99
CA GLN A 878 7.63 2.50 53.81
C GLN A 878 8.65 2.10 54.88
N TYR A 879 9.95 2.09 54.56
CA TYR A 879 10.99 1.84 55.55
C TYR A 879 11.07 2.94 56.62
N LEU A 880 10.87 4.19 56.23
CA LEU A 880 10.75 5.31 57.17
C LEU A 880 9.55 5.09 58.10
N GLN A 881 8.39 4.75 57.56
CA GLN A 881 7.18 4.44 58.33
C GLN A 881 7.45 3.37 59.40
N GLU A 882 8.05 2.24 59.02
CA GLU A 882 8.43 1.17 59.95
C GLU A 882 9.43 1.65 61.03
N THR A 883 10.39 2.49 60.64
CA THR A 883 11.41 3.03 61.55
C THR A 883 10.79 3.98 62.58
N LEU A 884 9.83 4.81 62.18
CA LEU A 884 9.15 5.75 63.07
C LEU A 884 8.37 5.02 64.18
N ALA A 885 7.68 3.92 63.83
CA ALA A 885 6.99 3.08 64.81
C ALA A 885 7.96 2.53 65.89
N LEU A 886 9.16 2.10 65.48
CA LEU A 886 10.18 1.61 66.41
C LEU A 886 10.74 2.72 67.31
N ILE A 887 10.96 3.93 66.77
CA ILE A 887 11.43 5.08 67.56
C ILE A 887 10.37 5.48 68.59
N ARG A 888 9.09 5.45 68.19
CA ARG A 888 7.95 5.78 69.03
C ARG A 888 7.87 4.93 70.30
N ASP A 889 8.11 3.63 70.20
CA ASP A 889 8.02 2.71 71.34
C ASP A 889 9.03 3.02 72.46
N ILE A 890 10.04 3.85 72.18
CA ILE A 890 11.07 4.24 73.16
C ILE A 890 10.63 5.43 74.03
N PHE A 891 9.62 6.21 73.61
CA PHE A 891 9.25 7.44 74.29
C PHE A 891 8.54 7.23 75.64
N ALA A 892 7.74 6.17 75.78
CA ALA A 892 6.99 5.92 77.02
C ALA A 892 7.92 5.71 78.23
N TYR A 893 9.11 5.15 77.99
CA TYR A 893 10.14 4.93 79.03
C TYR A 893 10.59 6.21 79.73
N ASP A 894 10.41 7.39 79.13
CA ASP A 894 10.83 8.67 79.74
C ASP A 894 9.93 9.12 80.89
N PHE A 895 8.71 8.57 81.01
CA PHE A 895 7.77 8.95 82.08
C PHE A 895 7.03 7.76 82.73
N GLU A 896 7.06 6.55 82.17
CA GLU A 896 6.25 5.42 82.66
C GLU A 896 6.53 5.02 84.13
N SER A 897 7.74 5.27 84.62
CA SER A 897 8.13 4.93 86.00
C SER A 897 7.84 6.05 87.00
N LEU A 898 7.43 7.23 86.52
CA LEU A 898 7.31 8.45 87.32
C LEU A 898 6.33 8.27 88.49
N SER A 899 5.13 7.76 88.23
CA SER A 899 4.11 7.57 89.26
C SER A 899 4.55 6.55 90.32
N THR A 900 5.18 5.46 89.88
CA THR A 900 5.67 4.39 90.76
C THR A 900 6.82 4.88 91.65
N GLU A 901 7.77 5.63 91.11
CA GLU A 901 8.88 6.20 91.87
C GLU A 901 8.43 7.28 92.85
N LEU A 902 7.48 8.14 92.45
CA LEU A 902 6.89 9.14 93.33
C LEU A 902 6.03 8.52 94.45
N ALA A 903 5.35 7.41 94.19
CA ALA A 903 4.62 6.66 95.22
C ALA A 903 5.56 6.16 96.33
N ILE A 904 6.82 5.87 96.02
CA ILE A 904 7.84 5.54 97.04
C ILE A 904 8.13 6.75 97.94
N CYS A 905 8.27 7.95 97.35
CA CYS A 905 8.43 9.17 98.13
C CYS A 905 7.20 9.46 99.00
N ASP A 906 5.98 9.23 98.49
CA ASP A 906 4.73 9.43 99.22
C ASP A 906 4.63 8.55 100.48
N MET A 907 5.33 7.42 100.54
CA MET A 907 5.36 6.58 101.74
C MET A 907 6.23 7.15 102.89
N ILE A 908 7.08 8.15 102.64
CA ILE A 908 8.03 8.70 103.62
C ILE A 908 7.33 9.66 104.59
N THR A 909 7.47 9.41 105.90
CA THR A 909 6.86 10.24 106.96
C THR A 909 7.78 11.31 107.54
N ASN A 910 9.09 11.23 107.30
CA ASN A 910 10.05 12.24 107.74
C ASN A 910 10.15 13.36 106.68
N THR A 911 9.80 14.59 107.06
CA THR A 911 9.72 15.74 106.15
C THR A 911 11.03 16.06 105.43
N ASP A 912 12.18 15.97 106.10
CA ASP A 912 13.48 16.24 105.46
C ASP A 912 13.83 15.18 104.41
N LYS A 913 13.53 13.91 104.70
CA LYS A 913 13.73 12.80 103.75
C LYS A 913 12.72 12.82 102.60
N LEU A 914 11.47 13.20 102.86
CA LEU A 914 10.46 13.40 101.82
C LEU A 914 10.90 14.50 100.84
N ASN A 915 11.33 15.65 101.37
CA ASN A 915 11.87 16.76 100.57
C ASN A 915 13.07 16.33 99.73
N GLN A 916 14.02 15.59 100.30
CA GLN A 916 15.16 15.05 99.55
C GLN A 916 14.76 14.03 98.48
N CYS A 917 13.75 13.20 98.74
CA CYS A 917 13.24 12.21 97.79
C CYS A 917 12.61 12.89 96.58
N VAL A 918 11.66 13.81 96.83
CA VAL A 918 10.98 14.58 95.78
C VAL A 918 11.97 15.44 95.02
N GLN A 919 12.92 16.11 95.70
CA GLN A 919 13.96 16.90 95.03
C GLN A 919 14.76 16.08 94.01
N LYS A 920 15.26 14.90 94.41
CA LYS A 920 16.09 14.07 93.52
C LYS A 920 15.32 13.56 92.30
N LEU A 921 14.07 13.12 92.49
CA LEU A 921 13.23 12.68 91.37
C LEU A 921 12.89 13.87 90.46
N THR A 922 12.53 15.02 91.03
CA THR A 922 12.27 16.23 90.23
C THR A 922 13.48 16.63 89.39
N GLU A 923 14.70 16.64 89.95
CA GLU A 923 15.92 16.95 89.21
C GLU A 923 16.17 15.93 88.08
N PHE A 924 15.94 14.63 88.32
CA PHE A 924 16.08 13.59 87.30
C PHE A 924 15.05 13.72 86.16
N TYR A 925 13.77 13.85 86.51
CA TYR A 925 12.70 13.96 85.52
C TYR A 925 12.67 15.31 84.80
N HIS A 926 13.26 16.36 85.37
CA HIS A 926 13.47 17.62 84.66
C HIS A 926 14.37 17.43 83.42
N GLU A 927 15.50 16.73 83.59
CA GLU A 927 16.40 16.40 82.48
C GLU A 927 15.75 15.44 81.47
N LEU A 928 14.96 14.48 81.94
CA LEU A 928 14.17 13.60 81.05
C LEU A 928 13.12 14.37 80.26
N ALA A 929 12.40 15.32 80.86
CA ALA A 929 11.39 16.13 80.17
C ALA A 929 12.02 16.98 79.05
N ILE A 930 13.19 17.58 79.30
CA ILE A 930 13.96 18.30 78.27
C ILE A 930 14.36 17.33 77.15
N THR A 931 14.89 16.17 77.52
CA THR A 931 15.33 15.15 76.55
C THR A 931 14.16 14.60 75.73
N PHE A 932 12.99 14.40 76.34
CA PHE A 932 11.77 13.98 75.67
C PHE A 932 11.36 14.97 74.58
N GLY A 933 11.32 16.27 74.89
CA GLY A 933 11.04 17.32 73.91
C GLY A 933 12.01 17.32 72.73
N LEU A 934 13.31 17.08 72.99
CA LEU A 934 14.34 16.95 71.96
C LEU A 934 14.15 15.68 71.11
N LYS A 935 13.79 14.55 71.72
CA LYS A 935 13.48 13.30 70.98
C LYS A 935 12.28 13.48 70.06
N VAL A 936 11.23 14.16 70.53
CA VAL A 936 10.04 14.47 69.71
C VAL A 936 10.46 15.34 68.53
N GLN A 937 11.22 16.41 68.78
CA GLN A 937 11.74 17.27 67.71
C GLN A 937 12.56 16.49 66.69
N TYR A 938 13.50 15.64 67.13
CA TYR A 938 14.35 14.84 66.26
C TYR A 938 13.55 13.90 65.34
N MET A 939 12.48 13.30 65.84
CA MET A 939 11.62 12.44 65.04
C MET A 939 10.95 13.20 63.88
N PHE A 940 10.46 14.42 64.11
CA PHE A 940 9.89 15.25 63.05
C PHE A 940 10.96 15.78 62.08
N GLU A 941 12.16 16.14 62.57
CA GLU A 941 13.30 16.51 61.72
C GLU A 941 13.76 15.35 60.82
N LEU A 942 13.65 14.11 61.29
CA LEU A 942 13.93 12.91 60.49
C LEU A 942 12.95 12.78 59.32
N ILE A 943 11.65 12.99 59.56
CA ILE A 943 10.63 12.96 58.51
C ILE A 943 10.89 14.06 57.47
N GLU A 944 11.17 15.27 57.94
CA GLU A 944 11.54 16.40 57.08
C GLU A 944 12.74 16.05 56.19
N THR A 945 13.82 15.58 56.81
CA THR A 945 15.06 15.26 56.10
C THR A 945 14.85 14.16 55.07
N GLU A 946 14.12 13.10 55.39
CA GLU A 946 13.85 12.02 54.44
C GLU A 946 12.87 12.42 53.33
N SER A 947 11.88 13.28 53.60
CA SER A 947 11.00 13.81 52.57
C SER A 947 11.77 14.65 51.54
N VAL A 948 12.67 15.54 52.01
CA VAL A 948 13.56 16.34 51.15
C VAL A 948 14.53 15.44 50.38
N ALA A 949 15.11 14.44 51.05
CA ALA A 949 15.99 13.48 50.40
C ALA A 949 15.26 12.65 49.32
N SER A 950 14.01 12.24 49.57
CA SER A 950 13.15 11.56 48.60
C SER A 950 12.91 12.43 47.36
N THR A 951 12.53 13.70 47.56
CA THR A 951 12.36 14.68 46.48
C THR A 951 13.62 14.80 45.62
N ASN A 952 14.78 15.03 46.26
CA ASN A 952 16.04 15.20 45.54
C ASN A 952 16.45 13.93 44.77
N ARG A 953 16.30 12.75 45.38
CA ARG A 953 16.63 11.46 44.76
C ARG A 953 15.73 11.18 43.55
N PHE A 954 14.44 11.52 43.65
CA PHE A 954 13.52 11.40 42.54
C PHE A 954 13.88 12.34 41.38
N LEU A 955 14.11 13.63 41.66
CA LEU A 955 14.47 14.60 40.62
C LEU A 955 15.74 14.20 39.87
N ILE A 956 16.78 13.76 40.60
CA ILE A 956 18.01 13.23 40.00
C ILE A 956 17.72 12.01 39.12
N CYS A 957 16.86 11.10 39.57
CA CYS A 957 16.47 9.91 38.81
C CYS A 957 15.78 10.29 37.49
N ILE A 958 14.85 11.26 37.51
CA ILE A 958 14.15 11.75 36.33
C ILE A 958 15.11 12.45 35.36
N GLU A 959 16.02 13.29 35.85
CA GLU A 959 16.99 13.97 34.99
C GLU A 959 17.94 12.97 34.33
N LEU A 960 18.37 11.91 35.02
CA LEU A 960 19.16 10.83 34.41
C LEU A 960 18.38 10.06 33.34
N VAL A 961 17.09 9.85 33.54
CA VAL A 961 16.20 9.24 32.52
C VAL A 961 16.10 10.15 31.30
N LYS A 962 15.86 11.45 31.48
CA LYS A 962 15.78 12.42 30.39
C LYS A 962 17.09 12.48 29.59
N LEU A 963 18.24 12.52 30.26
CA LEU A 963 19.55 12.49 29.62
C LEU A 963 19.72 11.23 28.75
N ASN A 964 19.34 10.06 29.27
CA ASN A 964 19.44 8.81 28.51
C ASN A 964 18.53 8.78 27.26
N LEU A 965 17.28 9.26 27.41
CA LEU A 965 16.29 9.24 26.33
C LEU A 965 16.59 10.31 25.25
N ILE A 966 16.86 11.55 25.66
CA ILE A 966 16.98 12.70 24.76
C ILE A 966 18.39 12.80 24.16
N GLU A 967 19.44 12.73 24.98
CA GLU A 967 20.81 12.99 24.48
C GLU A 967 21.39 11.80 23.71
N PHE A 968 21.12 10.57 24.15
CA PHE A 968 21.75 9.38 23.57
C PHE A 968 20.87 8.63 22.57
N THR A 969 19.56 8.60 22.79
CA THR A 969 18.66 7.72 22.01
C THR A 969 17.95 8.47 20.88
N GLU A 970 17.44 9.69 21.12
CA GLU A 970 16.69 10.46 20.12
C GLU A 970 17.52 10.79 18.88
N THR A 971 18.77 11.27 19.06
CA THR A 971 19.64 11.64 17.94
C THR A 971 20.07 10.43 17.11
N GLY A 972 20.37 9.29 17.76
CA GLY A 972 20.68 8.04 17.08
C GLY A 972 19.52 7.60 16.20
N LEU A 973 18.33 7.51 16.80
CA LEU A 973 17.13 7.05 16.09
C LEU A 973 16.73 7.97 14.93
N ILE A 974 16.93 9.29 15.04
CA ILE A 974 16.73 10.22 13.91
C ILE A 974 17.67 9.88 12.75
N ASN A 975 18.94 9.57 13.03
CA ASN A 975 19.90 9.19 12.00
C ASN A 975 19.52 7.85 11.38
N ASP A 976 19.18 6.85 12.19
CA ASP A 976 18.80 5.51 11.73
C ASP A 976 17.56 5.57 10.81
N ILE A 977 16.56 6.40 11.17
CA ILE A 977 15.38 6.65 10.33
C ILE A 977 15.78 7.25 8.98
N ARG A 978 16.68 8.25 8.98
CA ARG A 978 17.12 8.94 7.75
C ARG A 978 18.01 8.07 6.87
N GLU A 979 18.87 7.25 7.47
CA GLU A 979 19.69 6.27 6.76
C GLU A 979 18.81 5.19 6.14
N CYS A 980 17.82 4.67 6.87
CA CYS A 980 16.83 3.77 6.30
C CYS A 980 16.07 4.42 5.13
N ALA A 981 15.59 5.66 5.27
CA ALA A 981 14.87 6.34 4.19
C ALA A 981 15.69 6.40 2.88
N LYS A 982 17.02 6.43 2.99
CA LYS A 982 17.97 6.48 1.88
C LYS A 982 18.36 5.09 1.34
N ASP A 983 18.74 4.17 2.22
CA ASP A 983 19.43 2.90 1.91
C ASP A 983 18.59 1.64 2.25
N GLY A 984 17.42 1.81 2.87
CA GLY A 984 16.40 0.79 3.06
C GLY A 984 16.84 -0.32 4.03
N PRO A 985 16.58 -1.62 3.71
CA PRO A 985 16.92 -2.75 4.59
C PRO A 985 18.43 -2.96 4.77
N THR A 986 19.26 -2.32 3.93
CA THR A 986 20.72 -2.41 4.01
C THR A 986 21.37 -1.30 4.83
N ALA A 987 20.57 -0.38 5.38
CA ALA A 987 21.07 0.63 6.30
C ALA A 987 21.69 -0.03 7.55
N ASP A 988 22.82 0.49 8.01
CA ASP A 988 23.46 0.02 9.24
C ASP A 988 22.75 0.66 10.44
N ASP A 989 22.12 -0.15 11.30
CA ASP A 989 21.54 0.28 12.59
C ASP A 989 22.36 -0.18 13.81
#